data_AF-A0A6A6QP27-F1
#
_entry.id   AF-A0A6A6QP27-F1
#
_cell.length_a   1.000
_cell.length_b   1.000
_cell.length_c   1.000
_cell.angle_alpha   90.00
_cell.angle_beta   90.00
_cell.angle_gamma   90.00
#
_symmetry.space_group_name_H-M   'P 1'
#
loop_
_entity.id
_entity.type
_entity.pdbx_description
1 polymer ?
#
loop_
_entity_poly.entity_id
_entity_poly.type
_entity_poly.pdbx_seq_one_letter_code
_entity_poly.pdbx_strand_id
1 'polypeptide(L)'
;MRLLRCKDEGEFSLVEYFGRNIPQYAILSHIWGADDEEITFRDLIESTGKSKAGYRKLTFCAKQAAHDGLQLFWVDTCCIDKSSSSELSEAINSMFRWYHEATRCYVYLSDLSTGGLVRDDEFSREPTFTRSKWFTRGWTLQELLAPRSVEFFSQEGMYLGDKASLEQQIHEITGIDIPALRGTPLCDFNIEKRLSWARKRQTTREEDKAYSLLGIFDIFMPLLYGEGEENALKRLRKKIEKPKEKRKILEWLSSLSPKAKQIAITSLRQPGTSDWFLHEQAVVDWVNDGNLIWLHGPSGAGKTVLVSAIIDNLQASCSVGPVPKAIAYHYCDFANPPTLDVTSVIGSLVRQLVEQMDRVPSAVRDRYHQRCTDFPEVETFIGLLEETATQSFEVTYLIIDGIDECPNRCTLLRNIEKLRRLAWNKGQCRILLSSRPEYDIRQALLVEPHFAMLPRHVEPSMEIHVRNELTKIPRLRRLPAPAREHLVKDLVSGADGMYRWIQCQLDVLQEIRTQRALETALETLPEGLNETYDRILENIKEGDYEHILRLFKWLVGSERPLRLEELAESIAIDPAKDRFDAKERLLETEEVLALCGSLLRVDADGTVVLAHFSVKEYLLCNRLTTQKHKIARFALQEASSKQHVMGCLLTYVSTIGLELQSLLNKRLNEGDYPLFSYARSVPIDRFRDFDMRRPWVESHFPTDETKYRQLVSIIDYTKPPAQYAANYTSAWFVQQVIQCSLMCYWNGCTMQQDYDLYSTVNIGTISDDIADLFLRFQLEW
;
A
#
# COMPACT_ATOMS: atom_id res chain seq x y z
N MET A 1 -15.21 1.26 33.38
CA MET A 1 -14.07 1.93 34.06
C MET A 1 -14.60 2.68 35.27
N ARG A 2 -13.94 2.59 36.43
CA ARG A 2 -14.30 3.38 37.63
C ARG A 2 -13.31 4.52 37.84
N LEU A 3 -13.81 5.70 38.17
CA LEU A 3 -13.02 6.90 38.46
C LEU A 3 -13.30 7.38 39.88
N LEU A 4 -12.32 8.01 40.51
CA LEU A 4 -12.45 8.66 41.81
C LEU A 4 -12.89 10.10 41.64
N ARG A 5 -13.74 10.55 42.56
CA ARG A 5 -14.13 11.95 42.77
C ARG A 5 -13.87 12.31 44.23
N CYS A 6 -13.27 13.48 44.47
CA CYS A 6 -13.18 14.08 45.80
C CYS A 6 -14.49 14.79 46.14
N LYS A 7 -15.05 14.51 47.32
CA LYS A 7 -16.22 15.20 47.90
C LYS A 7 -15.78 16.45 48.68
N ASP A 8 -16.73 17.34 48.96
CA ASP A 8 -16.49 18.59 49.69
C ASP A 8 -15.86 18.40 51.09
N GLU A 9 -16.00 17.22 51.70
CA GLU A 9 -15.43 16.86 53.01
C GLU A 9 -14.03 16.21 52.94
N GLY A 10 -13.41 16.15 51.74
CA GLY A 10 -12.10 15.50 51.54
C GLY A 10 -12.15 13.97 51.50
N GLU A 11 -13.34 13.40 51.33
CA GLU A 11 -13.56 11.97 51.14
C GLU A 11 -13.60 11.58 49.65
N PHE A 12 -13.24 10.34 49.34
CA PHE A 12 -13.23 9.82 47.98
C PHE A 12 -14.44 8.93 47.71
N SER A 13 -15.03 9.05 46.53
CA SER A 13 -16.07 8.14 46.03
C SER A 13 -15.75 7.65 44.63
N LEU A 14 -16.15 6.43 44.33
CA LEU A 14 -16.05 5.83 43.00
C LEU A 14 -17.29 6.13 42.15
N VAL A 15 -17.07 6.45 40.88
CA VAL A 15 -18.10 6.65 39.87
C VAL A 15 -17.79 5.75 38.68
N GLU A 16 -18.77 4.98 38.22
CA GLU A 16 -18.59 4.00 37.14
C GLU A 16 -19.10 4.53 35.81
N TYR A 17 -18.32 4.30 34.76
CA TYR A 17 -18.62 4.69 33.38
C TYR A 17 -18.50 3.49 32.44
N PHE A 18 -19.43 3.42 31.48
CA PHE A 18 -19.50 2.36 30.46
C PHE A 18 -19.37 2.94 29.05
N GLY A 19 -18.69 2.20 28.16
CA GLY A 19 -18.53 2.57 26.76
C GLY A 19 -17.60 3.75 26.53
N ARG A 20 -17.89 4.56 25.50
CA ARG A 20 -17.04 5.68 25.04
C ARG A 20 -17.32 7.02 25.73
N ASN A 21 -18.33 7.09 26.59
CA ASN A 21 -18.75 8.33 27.25
C ASN A 21 -18.04 8.54 28.59
N ILE A 22 -16.70 8.52 28.58
CA ILE A 22 -15.88 8.75 29.77
C ILE A 22 -15.50 10.25 29.78
N PRO A 23 -15.81 11.02 30.85
CA PRO A 23 -15.41 12.43 30.95
C PRO A 23 -13.90 12.61 31.00
N GLN A 24 -13.40 13.85 30.92
CA GLN A 24 -11.98 14.12 31.15
C GLN A 24 -11.56 13.72 32.58
N TYR A 25 -10.43 13.02 32.69
CA TYR A 25 -9.88 12.56 33.97
C TYR A 25 -8.35 12.64 33.98
N ALA A 26 -7.79 12.71 35.19
CA ALA A 26 -6.37 12.50 35.44
C ALA A 26 -6.07 11.03 35.77
N ILE A 27 -4.85 10.58 35.55
CA ILE A 27 -4.43 9.21 35.90
C ILE A 27 -3.16 9.25 36.74
N LEU A 28 -3.08 8.43 37.78
CA LEU A 28 -1.90 8.34 38.63
C LEU A 28 -1.04 7.14 38.23
N SER A 29 0.20 7.41 37.86
CA SER A 29 1.26 6.41 37.74
C SER A 29 2.13 6.43 39.00
N HIS A 30 2.37 5.26 39.59
CA HIS A 30 3.13 5.16 40.84
C HIS A 30 3.69 3.75 41.04
N ILE A 31 4.60 3.61 42.01
CA ILE A 31 5.07 2.30 42.47
C ILE A 31 4.26 1.90 43.70
N TRP A 32 3.84 0.63 43.76
CA TRP A 32 3.16 0.08 44.93
C TRP A 32 4.14 -0.07 46.10
N GLY A 33 3.67 0.27 47.30
CA GLY A 33 4.29 -0.08 48.58
C GLY A 33 4.00 -1.54 48.96
N ALA A 34 4.11 -1.86 50.24
CA ALA A 34 3.67 -3.16 50.73
C ALA A 34 2.13 -3.30 50.64
N ASP A 35 1.61 -4.53 50.53
CA ASP A 35 0.17 -4.77 50.31
C ASP A 35 -0.72 -4.20 51.43
N ASP A 36 -0.20 -4.12 52.67
CA ASP A 36 -0.88 -3.52 53.82
C ASP A 36 -0.80 -1.98 53.85
N GLU A 37 0.11 -1.39 53.09
CA GLU A 37 0.30 0.05 52.96
C GLU A 37 -0.53 0.67 51.83
N GLU A 38 -0.95 -0.11 50.84
CA GLU A 38 -1.75 0.36 49.70
C GLU A 38 -3.25 0.39 49.99
N ILE A 39 -3.93 1.34 49.37
CA ILE A 39 -5.39 1.42 49.42
C ILE A 39 -5.97 0.53 48.34
N THR A 40 -6.82 -0.39 48.75
CA THR A 40 -7.55 -1.29 47.85
C THR A 40 -8.94 -0.73 47.54
N PHE A 41 -9.59 -1.30 46.53
CA PHE A 41 -11.00 -1.04 46.24
C PHE A 41 -11.88 -1.24 47.48
N ARG A 42 -11.65 -2.31 48.24
CA ARG A 42 -12.39 -2.63 49.46
C ARG A 42 -12.20 -1.58 50.56
N ASP A 43 -10.97 -1.11 50.75
CA ASP A 43 -10.68 -0.08 51.77
C ASP A 43 -11.41 1.24 51.49
N LEU A 44 -11.64 1.58 50.21
CA LEU A 44 -12.42 2.75 49.81
C LEU A 44 -13.91 2.56 50.08
N ILE A 45 -14.47 1.39 49.72
CA ILE A 45 -15.89 1.10 49.94
C ILE A 45 -16.21 1.06 51.45
N GLU A 46 -15.33 0.46 52.25
CA GLU A 46 -15.50 0.33 53.71
C GLU A 46 -14.97 1.56 54.48
N SER A 47 -14.34 2.53 53.81
CA SER A 47 -13.73 3.73 54.41
C SER A 47 -12.67 3.44 55.49
N THR A 48 -11.98 2.31 55.39
CA THR A 48 -10.98 1.83 56.38
C THR A 48 -9.54 2.21 56.03
N GLY A 49 -9.28 2.75 54.83
CA GLY A 49 -7.94 3.00 54.29
C GLY A 49 -7.24 4.31 54.72
N LYS A 50 -7.87 5.19 55.50
CA LYS A 50 -7.34 6.55 55.80
C LYS A 50 -6.00 6.55 56.53
N SER A 51 -5.69 5.51 57.31
CA SER A 51 -4.43 5.37 58.05
C SER A 51 -3.29 4.78 57.21
N LYS A 52 -3.56 4.26 56.01
CA LYS A 52 -2.56 3.60 55.16
C LYS A 52 -1.66 4.63 54.47
N ALA A 53 -0.38 4.30 54.29
CA ALA A 53 0.59 5.19 53.65
C ALA A 53 0.18 5.59 52.21
N GLY A 54 -0.47 4.66 51.48
CA GLY A 54 -1.03 4.87 50.15
C GLY A 54 -2.08 5.98 50.07
N TYR A 55 -2.72 6.37 51.19
CA TYR A 55 -3.69 7.48 51.21
C TYR A 55 -3.08 8.81 50.78
N ARG A 56 -1.78 8.99 51.01
CA ARG A 56 -1.04 10.17 50.57
C ARG A 56 -1.03 10.29 49.04
N LYS A 57 -0.93 9.17 48.31
CA LYS A 57 -0.90 9.13 46.84
C LYS A 57 -2.25 9.58 46.25
N LEU A 58 -3.36 9.12 46.84
CA LEU A 58 -4.71 9.55 46.45
C LEU A 58 -4.91 11.04 46.75
N THR A 59 -4.51 11.49 47.93
CA THR A 59 -4.63 12.90 48.33
C THR A 59 -3.82 13.82 47.42
N PHE A 60 -2.59 13.41 47.06
CA PHE A 60 -1.76 14.11 46.08
C PHE A 60 -2.47 14.20 44.72
N CYS A 61 -2.89 13.05 44.16
CA CYS A 61 -3.52 13.00 42.85
C CYS A 61 -4.79 13.85 42.79
N ALA A 62 -5.62 13.81 43.83
CA ALA A 62 -6.84 14.61 43.93
C ALA A 62 -6.55 16.12 43.95
N LYS A 63 -5.53 16.56 44.71
CA LYS A 63 -5.13 17.96 44.77
C LYS A 63 -4.57 18.44 43.44
N GLN A 64 -3.72 17.64 42.79
CA GLN A 64 -3.13 17.98 41.51
C GLN A 64 -4.18 18.00 40.38
N ALA A 65 -5.07 17.00 40.34
CA ALA A 65 -6.19 16.97 39.40
C ALA A 65 -7.08 18.22 39.56
N ALA A 66 -7.42 18.59 40.80
CA ALA A 66 -8.20 19.79 41.08
C ALA A 66 -7.49 21.08 40.64
N HIS A 67 -6.17 21.18 40.86
CA HIS A 67 -5.36 22.30 40.39
C HIS A 67 -5.43 22.45 38.87
N ASP A 68 -5.47 21.33 38.14
CA ASP A 68 -5.54 21.33 36.67
C ASP A 68 -6.99 21.30 36.13
N GLY A 69 -7.99 21.56 36.99
CA GLY A 69 -9.40 21.67 36.61
C GLY A 69 -10.11 20.33 36.36
N LEU A 70 -9.52 19.21 36.76
CA LEU A 70 -10.05 17.87 36.60
C LEU A 70 -10.74 17.39 37.89
N GLN A 71 -12.02 17.05 37.79
CA GLN A 71 -12.80 16.56 38.94
C GLN A 71 -12.68 15.05 39.18
N LEU A 72 -12.19 14.32 38.17
CA LEU A 72 -12.13 12.86 38.16
C LEU A 72 -10.69 12.42 37.97
N PHE A 73 -10.30 11.35 38.66
CA PHE A 73 -8.99 10.75 38.48
C PHE A 73 -9.03 9.24 38.67
N TRP A 74 -8.02 8.54 38.15
CA TRP A 74 -7.92 7.08 38.22
C TRP A 74 -6.64 6.64 38.91
N VAL A 75 -6.76 5.60 39.75
CA VAL A 75 -5.66 4.95 40.45
C VAL A 75 -5.89 3.43 40.43
N ASP A 76 -4.95 2.67 39.88
CA ASP A 76 -5.05 1.21 39.66
C ASP A 76 -5.25 0.39 40.95
N THR A 77 -4.72 0.87 42.08
CA THR A 77 -4.81 0.16 43.36
C THR A 77 -6.24 0.05 43.90
N CYS A 78 -7.08 1.03 43.61
CA CYS A 78 -8.39 1.15 44.23
C CYS A 78 -9.55 1.42 43.25
N CYS A 79 -9.27 1.72 41.98
CA CYS A 79 -10.29 1.79 40.92
C CYS A 79 -10.59 0.44 40.26
N ILE A 80 -9.79 -0.59 40.55
CA ILE A 80 -9.98 -1.96 40.05
C ILE A 80 -10.30 -2.87 41.24
N ASP A 81 -11.40 -3.61 41.16
CA ASP A 81 -11.65 -4.73 42.06
C ASP A 81 -10.78 -5.93 41.66
N LYS A 82 -9.60 -6.02 42.27
CA LYS A 82 -8.64 -7.10 42.04
C LYS A 82 -9.12 -8.46 42.56
N SER A 83 -10.21 -8.52 43.36
CA SER A 83 -10.81 -9.78 43.80
C SER A 83 -11.66 -10.43 42.69
N SER A 84 -12.12 -9.63 41.73
CA SER A 84 -12.83 -10.07 40.53
C SER A 84 -11.85 -10.36 39.40
N SER A 85 -11.66 -11.65 39.07
CA SER A 85 -10.75 -12.06 38.01
C SER A 85 -11.18 -11.57 36.62
N SER A 86 -12.49 -11.45 36.38
CA SER A 86 -13.04 -10.89 35.15
C SER A 86 -12.73 -9.41 35.02
N GLU A 87 -12.94 -8.63 36.09
CA GLU A 87 -12.65 -7.20 36.09
C GLU A 87 -11.15 -6.93 35.97
N LEU A 88 -10.31 -7.68 36.69
CA LEU A 88 -8.86 -7.57 36.59
C LEU A 88 -8.37 -7.84 35.15
N SER A 89 -8.93 -8.87 34.50
CA SER A 89 -8.62 -9.20 33.11
C SER A 89 -9.05 -8.09 32.14
N GLU A 90 -10.25 -7.54 32.30
CA GLU A 90 -10.73 -6.39 31.51
C GLU A 90 -9.84 -5.17 31.71
N ALA A 91 -9.49 -4.88 32.96
CA ALA A 91 -8.70 -3.71 33.33
C ALA A 91 -7.29 -3.74 32.74
N ILE A 92 -6.58 -4.87 32.87
CA ILE A 92 -5.24 -5.02 32.29
C ILE A 92 -5.26 -4.90 30.77
N ASN A 93 -6.24 -5.52 30.09
CA ASN A 93 -6.38 -5.40 28.64
C ASN A 93 -6.78 -3.98 28.19
N SER A 94 -7.29 -3.14 29.09
CA SER A 94 -7.73 -1.77 28.80
C SER A 94 -6.76 -0.70 29.29
N MET A 95 -5.79 -1.05 30.14
CA MET A 95 -4.97 -0.10 30.90
C MET A 95 -4.21 0.86 29.99
N PHE A 96 -3.59 0.37 28.91
CA PHE A 96 -2.90 1.22 27.95
C PHE A 96 -3.83 2.29 27.34
N ARG A 97 -5.06 1.90 26.98
CA ARG A 97 -6.06 2.85 26.47
C ARG A 97 -6.45 3.88 27.53
N TRP A 98 -6.66 3.45 28.77
CA TRP A 98 -6.99 4.36 29.87
C TRP A 98 -5.86 5.36 30.16
N TYR A 99 -4.59 4.96 30.03
CA TYR A 99 -3.47 5.90 30.11
C TYR A 99 -3.40 6.82 28.88
N HIS A 100 -3.65 6.31 27.67
CA HIS A 100 -3.66 7.11 26.44
C HIS A 100 -4.77 8.16 26.41
N GLU A 101 -5.96 7.84 26.92
CA GLU A 101 -7.13 8.73 26.94
C GLU A 101 -7.14 9.71 28.13
N ALA A 102 -6.25 9.52 29.12
CA ALA A 102 -6.15 10.43 30.25
C ALA A 102 -5.71 11.85 29.81
N THR A 103 -6.32 12.88 30.39
CA THR A 103 -5.98 14.28 30.08
C THR A 103 -4.63 14.68 30.68
N ARG A 104 -4.30 14.12 31.84
CA ARG A 104 -3.01 14.27 32.54
C ARG A 104 -2.61 12.95 33.18
N CYS A 105 -1.35 12.56 33.05
CA CYS A 105 -0.75 11.48 33.82
C CYS A 105 0.24 12.07 34.83
N TYR A 106 -0.04 11.87 36.12
CA TYR A 106 0.84 12.30 37.20
C TYR A 106 1.67 11.11 37.65
N VAL A 107 3.00 11.24 37.58
CA VAL A 107 3.95 10.24 38.07
C VAL A 107 4.41 10.65 39.46
N TYR A 108 4.01 9.89 40.47
CA TYR A 108 4.36 10.15 41.87
C TYR A 108 5.56 9.28 42.31
N LEU A 109 6.72 9.90 42.45
CA LEU A 109 7.99 9.23 42.78
C LEU A 109 8.21 9.22 44.29
N SER A 110 7.61 8.25 44.97
CA SER A 110 7.67 8.13 46.44
C SER A 110 9.06 7.84 47.01
N ASP A 111 10.02 7.44 46.17
CA ASP A 111 11.40 7.15 46.53
C ASP A 111 12.36 8.33 46.33
N LEU A 112 11.85 9.50 45.93
CA LEU A 112 12.62 10.73 45.75
C LEU A 112 12.15 11.84 46.68
N SER A 113 13.02 12.21 47.62
CA SER A 113 12.81 13.38 48.49
C SER A 113 13.68 14.55 48.04
N THR A 114 13.09 15.74 47.97
CA THR A 114 13.79 16.98 47.60
C THR A 114 14.33 17.76 48.81
N GLY A 115 14.07 17.28 50.04
CA GLY A 115 14.28 18.00 51.30
C GLY A 115 15.73 18.16 51.79
N GLY A 116 16.75 17.91 50.96
CA GLY A 116 18.17 17.97 51.34
C GLY A 116 19.01 19.08 50.68
N LEU A 117 18.48 19.80 49.69
CA LEU A 117 19.27 20.78 48.91
C LEU A 117 18.69 22.18 49.05
N VAL A 118 19.30 22.96 49.94
CA VAL A 118 19.13 24.42 50.00
C VAL A 118 19.98 25.05 48.89
N ARG A 119 19.30 25.75 47.97
CA ARG A 119 19.75 26.85 47.08
C ARG A 119 20.76 26.56 45.95
N ASP A 120 20.34 27.01 44.75
CA ASP A 120 21.14 27.59 43.67
C ASP A 120 22.23 26.76 42.98
N ASP A 121 21.92 25.52 42.54
CA ASP A 121 22.66 24.98 41.40
C ASP A 121 21.79 24.07 40.53
N GLU A 122 21.43 24.58 39.35
CA GLU A 122 20.61 23.94 38.32
C GLU A 122 21.26 22.66 37.76
N PHE A 123 22.56 22.47 38.04
CA PHE A 123 23.39 21.33 37.62
C PHE A 123 23.40 20.12 38.57
N SER A 124 22.78 20.20 39.75
CA SER A 124 22.91 19.15 40.80
C SER A 124 21.73 18.17 40.91
N ARG A 125 20.66 18.34 40.12
CA ARG A 125 19.43 17.51 40.20
C ARG A 125 19.53 16.15 39.48
N GLU A 126 20.46 15.99 38.53
CA GLU A 126 20.52 14.82 37.63
C GLU A 126 20.72 13.43 38.29
N PRO A 127 21.50 13.24 39.37
CA PRO A 127 21.77 11.90 39.91
C PRO A 127 20.58 11.28 40.66
N THR A 128 19.56 12.05 41.04
CA THR A 128 18.46 11.55 41.89
C THR A 128 17.26 11.07 41.06
N PHE A 129 16.85 11.82 40.03
CA PHE A 129 15.76 11.40 39.13
C PHE A 129 16.05 10.07 38.42
N THR A 130 17.28 9.91 37.93
CA THR A 130 17.76 8.70 37.22
C THR A 130 17.75 7.44 38.09
N ARG A 131 17.72 7.59 39.42
CA ARG A 131 17.75 6.48 40.39
C ARG A 131 16.38 5.99 40.85
N SER A 132 15.29 6.64 40.44
CA SER A 132 13.96 6.18 40.86
C SER A 132 13.69 4.76 40.36
N LYS A 133 13.18 3.92 41.26
CA LYS A 133 12.70 2.59 40.97
C LYS A 133 11.56 2.60 39.95
N TRP A 134 10.91 3.75 39.71
CA TRP A 134 9.77 3.85 38.79
C TRP A 134 10.19 3.45 37.37
N PHE A 135 11.39 3.84 36.93
CA PHE A 135 11.93 3.48 35.62
C PHE A 135 12.26 2.00 35.46
N THR A 136 12.36 1.26 36.57
CA THR A 136 12.67 -0.18 36.56
C THR A 136 11.44 -1.05 36.69
N ARG A 137 10.22 -0.52 36.83
CA ARG A 137 8.99 -1.34 36.90
C ARG A 137 8.43 -1.66 35.53
N GLY A 138 7.86 -2.86 35.36
CA GLY A 138 7.31 -3.32 34.08
C GLY A 138 6.14 -2.47 33.60
N TRP A 139 5.10 -2.35 34.43
CA TRP A 139 3.87 -1.62 34.13
C TRP A 139 4.10 -0.14 33.80
N THR A 140 5.04 0.53 34.46
CA THR A 140 5.34 1.95 34.22
C THR A 140 5.83 2.25 32.80
N LEU A 141 6.20 1.23 32.01
CA LEU A 141 6.55 1.39 30.60
C LEU A 141 5.35 1.90 29.78
N GLN A 142 4.20 1.26 29.92
CA GLN A 142 2.99 1.70 29.24
C GLN A 142 2.45 3.01 29.83
N GLU A 143 2.67 3.25 31.13
CA GLU A 143 2.26 4.48 31.81
C GLU A 143 3.09 5.69 31.36
N LEU A 144 4.29 5.46 30.84
CA LEU A 144 5.14 6.47 30.21
C LEU A 144 4.77 6.71 28.74
N LEU A 145 4.58 5.63 27.98
CA LEU A 145 4.42 5.66 26.52
C LEU A 145 3.00 6.02 26.08
N ALA A 146 1.98 5.52 26.79
CA ALA A 146 0.60 5.68 26.36
C ALA A 146 0.08 7.12 26.51
N PRO A 147 0.28 7.83 27.64
CA PRO A 147 -0.28 9.17 27.81
C PRO A 147 0.39 10.21 26.93
N ARG A 148 -0.40 11.18 26.48
CA ARG A 148 0.12 12.36 25.75
C ARG A 148 0.86 13.32 26.68
N SER A 149 0.42 13.43 27.93
CA SER A 149 1.00 14.31 28.96
C SER A 149 1.42 13.48 30.17
N VAL A 150 2.70 13.54 30.55
CA VAL A 150 3.24 12.87 31.74
C VAL A 150 4.07 13.88 32.52
N GLU A 151 3.72 14.08 33.78
CA GLU A 151 4.33 15.05 34.70
C GLU A 151 4.88 14.34 35.93
N PHE A 152 6.12 14.63 36.32
CA PHE A 152 6.82 13.93 37.39
C PHE A 152 6.84 14.76 38.68
N PHE A 153 6.56 14.10 39.80
CA PHE A 153 6.49 14.73 41.12
C PHE A 153 7.29 13.94 42.16
N SER A 154 7.90 14.66 43.11
CA SER A 154 8.62 14.06 44.25
C SER A 154 7.66 13.47 45.29
N GLN A 155 8.21 12.81 46.32
CA GLN A 155 7.48 12.33 47.48
C GLN A 155 6.76 13.47 48.25
N GLU A 156 7.25 14.71 48.17
CA GLU A 156 6.60 15.88 48.77
C GLU A 156 5.52 16.50 47.86
N GLY A 157 5.34 15.98 46.64
CA GLY A 157 4.44 16.55 45.63
C GLY A 157 5.02 17.74 44.88
N MET A 158 6.36 17.92 44.89
CA MET A 158 7.02 18.99 44.14
C MET A 158 7.18 18.60 42.66
N TYR A 159 6.85 19.51 41.74
CA TYR A 159 7.02 19.31 40.30
C TYR A 159 8.50 19.20 39.91
N LEU A 160 8.85 18.13 39.19
CA LEU A 160 10.22 17.82 38.76
C LEU A 160 10.45 18.08 37.26
N GLY A 161 9.39 18.10 36.46
CA GLY A 161 9.43 18.25 35.01
C GLY A 161 8.37 17.37 34.31
N ASP A 162 8.27 17.51 33.00
CA ASP A 162 7.39 16.71 32.16
C ASP A 162 8.18 15.82 31.19
N LYS A 163 7.47 14.95 30.48
CA LYS A 163 8.04 14.03 29.49
C LYS A 163 8.85 14.73 28.40
N ALA A 164 8.47 15.94 28.00
CA ALA A 164 9.17 16.69 26.96
C ALA A 164 10.43 17.36 27.53
N SER A 165 10.34 17.98 28.72
CA SER A 165 11.49 18.62 29.37
C SER A 165 12.57 17.64 29.82
N LEU A 166 12.19 16.37 30.06
CA LEU A 166 13.07 15.31 30.54
C LEU A 166 13.34 14.21 29.51
N GLU A 167 13.02 14.44 28.22
CA GLU A 167 13.04 13.39 27.19
C GLU A 167 14.43 12.74 27.01
N GLN A 168 15.51 13.54 27.13
CA GLN A 168 16.88 13.07 26.99
C GLN A 168 17.27 12.16 28.16
N GLN A 169 16.97 12.57 29.40
CA GLN A 169 17.24 11.76 30.58
C GLN A 169 16.41 10.47 30.56
N ILE A 170 15.14 10.55 30.18
CA ILE A 170 14.26 9.38 30.05
C ILE A 170 14.82 8.41 28.99
N HIS A 171 15.28 8.92 27.84
CA HIS A 171 15.92 8.11 26.80
C HIS A 171 17.16 7.38 27.34
N GLU A 172 18.05 8.09 28.05
CA GLU A 172 19.27 7.52 28.59
C GLU A 172 19.02 6.44 29.65
N ILE A 173 18.03 6.64 30.53
CA ILE A 173 17.66 5.67 31.58
C ILE A 173 17.02 4.42 30.95
N THR A 174 16.07 4.61 30.03
CA THR A 174 15.15 3.54 29.59
C THR A 174 15.55 2.88 28.27
N GLY A 175 16.35 3.55 27.44
CA GLY A 175 16.65 3.15 26.06
C GLY A 175 15.48 3.33 25.09
N ILE A 176 14.41 4.02 25.49
CA ILE A 176 13.26 4.34 24.64
C ILE A 176 13.65 5.47 23.69
N ASP A 177 13.43 5.32 22.39
CA ASP A 177 13.80 6.36 21.42
C ASP A 177 12.99 7.65 21.64
N ILE A 178 13.63 8.81 21.48
CA ILE A 178 12.99 10.12 21.64
C ILE A 178 11.73 10.27 20.77
N PRO A 179 11.68 9.82 19.50
CA PRO A 179 10.44 9.86 18.71
C PRO A 179 9.27 9.10 19.37
N ALA A 180 9.54 7.97 20.05
CA ALA A 180 8.50 7.25 20.78
C ALA A 180 7.99 8.05 21.99
N LEU A 181 8.88 8.73 22.73
CA LEU A 181 8.50 9.61 23.84
C LEU A 181 7.64 10.79 23.38
N ARG A 182 7.91 11.30 22.17
CA ARG A 182 7.14 12.38 21.50
C ARG A 182 5.83 11.93 20.87
N GLY A 183 5.51 10.63 20.90
CA GLY A 183 4.23 10.09 20.45
C GLY A 183 4.19 9.58 19.00
N THR A 184 5.33 9.30 18.37
CA THR A 184 5.35 8.53 17.12
C THR A 184 4.61 7.19 17.33
N PRO A 185 3.72 6.77 16.40
CA PRO A 185 3.01 5.50 16.52
C PRO A 185 3.94 4.33 16.82
N LEU A 186 3.63 3.55 17.87
CA LEU A 186 4.50 2.45 18.32
C LEU A 186 4.68 1.36 17.24
N CYS A 187 3.77 1.25 16.27
CA CYS A 187 3.87 0.34 15.14
C CYS A 187 5.04 0.65 14.18
N ASP A 188 5.55 1.88 14.18
CA ASP A 188 6.67 2.32 13.33
C ASP A 188 8.02 1.79 13.86
N PHE A 189 8.05 1.34 15.12
CA PHE A 189 9.20 0.71 15.73
C PHE A 189 9.12 -0.81 15.56
N ASN A 190 10.25 -1.39 15.15
CA ASN A 190 10.34 -2.83 14.98
C ASN A 190 10.12 -3.58 16.31
N ILE A 191 9.75 -4.87 16.20
CA ILE A 191 9.37 -5.69 17.35
C ILE A 191 10.52 -5.79 18.37
N GLU A 192 11.74 -6.00 17.89
CA GLU A 192 12.92 -6.15 18.75
C GLU A 192 13.19 -4.88 19.58
N LYS A 193 13.01 -3.71 18.97
CA LYS A 193 13.19 -2.42 19.61
C LYS A 193 12.16 -2.23 20.72
N ARG A 194 10.88 -2.47 20.44
CA ARG A 194 9.81 -2.41 21.44
C ARG A 194 10.00 -3.39 22.60
N LEU A 195 10.44 -4.62 22.30
CA LEU A 195 10.80 -5.60 23.33
C LEU A 195 12.00 -5.14 24.16
N SER A 196 12.96 -4.43 23.57
CA SER A 196 14.16 -3.98 24.27
C SER A 196 13.87 -2.95 25.37
N TRP A 197 12.83 -2.12 25.21
CA TRP A 197 12.38 -1.13 26.22
C TRP A 197 11.91 -1.76 27.54
N ALA A 198 11.55 -3.05 27.51
CA ALA A 198 11.09 -3.81 28.68
C ALA A 198 12.21 -4.64 29.35
N ARG A 199 13.36 -4.80 28.68
CA ARG A 199 14.37 -5.80 29.04
C ARG A 199 14.95 -5.61 30.44
N LYS A 200 15.18 -4.36 30.85
CA LYS A 200 15.75 -4.00 32.17
C LYS A 200 14.69 -3.82 33.27
N ARG A 201 13.40 -3.92 32.94
CA ARG A 201 12.31 -3.69 33.89
C ARG A 201 11.99 -4.96 34.69
N GLN A 202 11.38 -4.82 35.86
CA GLN A 202 11.06 -5.87 36.82
C GLN A 202 9.57 -5.81 37.18
N THR A 203 8.99 -6.97 37.47
CA THR A 203 7.57 -7.12 37.84
C THR A 203 7.44 -7.92 39.13
N THR A 204 6.34 -7.73 39.85
CA THR A 204 6.09 -8.49 41.10
C THR A 204 5.62 -9.90 40.77
N ARG A 205 4.66 -10.03 39.85
CA ARG A 205 4.30 -11.31 39.25
C ARG A 205 5.14 -11.55 38.01
N GLU A 206 5.59 -12.77 37.83
CA GLU A 206 6.51 -13.11 36.75
C GLU A 206 5.83 -12.99 35.37
N GLU A 207 4.53 -13.31 35.27
CA GLU A 207 3.75 -13.21 34.03
C GLU A 207 3.54 -11.77 33.56
N ASP A 208 3.58 -10.79 34.47
CA ASP A 208 3.44 -9.38 34.14
C ASP A 208 4.57 -8.88 33.23
N LYS A 209 5.68 -9.62 33.12
CA LYS A 209 6.70 -9.40 32.08
C LYS A 209 6.11 -9.42 30.68
N ALA A 210 5.13 -10.28 30.45
CA ALA A 210 4.38 -10.33 29.20
C ALA A 210 3.19 -9.36 29.23
N TYR A 211 2.41 -9.35 30.31
CA TYR A 211 1.14 -8.61 30.33
C TYR A 211 1.31 -7.09 30.30
N SER A 212 2.41 -6.56 30.84
CA SER A 212 2.74 -5.12 30.74
C SER A 212 3.07 -4.65 29.31
N LEU A 213 3.21 -5.58 28.35
CA LEU A 213 3.50 -5.28 26.95
C LEU A 213 2.27 -5.32 26.04
N LEU A 214 1.11 -5.74 26.56
CA LEU A 214 -0.09 -5.94 25.75
C LEU A 214 -0.47 -4.68 24.96
N GLY A 215 -0.52 -3.53 25.62
CA GLY A 215 -0.84 -2.26 24.97
C GLY A 215 0.22 -1.76 23.99
N ILE A 216 1.50 -2.06 24.22
CA ILE A 216 2.62 -1.65 23.34
C ILE A 216 2.58 -2.40 22.00
N PHE A 217 2.02 -3.61 22.00
CA PHE A 217 1.83 -4.44 20.81
C PHE A 217 0.38 -4.46 20.31
N ASP A 218 -0.54 -3.75 20.97
CA ASP A 218 -1.98 -3.78 20.70
C ASP A 218 -2.55 -5.21 20.68
N ILE A 219 -2.24 -5.97 21.73
CA ILE A 219 -2.61 -7.39 21.88
C ILE A 219 -3.61 -7.57 23.02
N PHE A 220 -4.64 -8.37 22.75
CA PHE A 220 -5.57 -8.86 23.75
C PHE A 220 -5.36 -10.36 24.00
N MET A 221 -5.22 -10.76 25.26
CA MET A 221 -5.14 -12.16 25.66
C MET A 221 -5.61 -12.40 27.11
N PRO A 222 -6.15 -13.60 27.43
CA PRO A 222 -6.52 -13.97 28.79
C PRO A 222 -5.32 -13.95 29.75
N LEU A 223 -5.52 -13.46 30.97
CA LEU A 223 -4.50 -13.52 32.03
C LEU A 223 -4.58 -14.86 32.75
N LEU A 224 -3.48 -15.59 32.78
CA LEU A 224 -3.35 -16.90 33.41
C LEU A 224 -2.21 -16.85 34.43
N TYR A 225 -2.43 -16.18 35.57
CA TYR A 225 -1.47 -16.16 36.66
C TYR A 225 -1.25 -17.59 37.21
N GLY A 226 0.01 -17.99 37.37
CA GLY A 226 0.45 -19.35 37.63
C GLY A 226 0.97 -20.09 36.39
N GLU A 227 0.89 -19.51 35.19
CA GLU A 227 1.47 -20.12 33.98
C GLU A 227 3.00 -19.94 33.88
N GLY A 228 3.57 -19.00 34.64
CA GLY A 228 5.00 -18.68 34.63
C GLY A 228 5.42 -17.72 33.51
N GLU A 229 6.55 -17.02 33.72
CA GLU A 229 7.04 -15.98 32.79
C GLU A 229 7.23 -16.52 31.36
N GLU A 230 7.84 -17.69 31.22
CA GLU A 230 8.17 -18.27 29.91
C GLU A 230 6.93 -18.55 29.06
N ASN A 231 5.88 -19.12 29.67
CA ASN A 231 4.64 -19.43 28.97
C ASN A 231 3.86 -18.17 28.59
N ALA A 232 3.80 -17.20 29.51
CA ALA A 232 3.17 -15.91 29.25
C ALA A 232 3.86 -15.17 28.07
N LEU A 233 5.20 -15.12 28.08
CA LEU A 233 5.98 -14.52 26.99
C LEU A 233 5.84 -15.30 25.68
N LYS A 234 5.78 -16.63 25.72
CA LYS A 234 5.53 -17.48 24.54
C LYS A 234 4.17 -17.18 23.91
N ARG A 235 3.12 -17.02 24.72
CA ARG A 235 1.78 -16.64 24.24
C ARG A 235 1.78 -15.23 23.65
N LEU A 236 2.44 -14.27 24.29
CA LEU A 236 2.62 -12.92 23.75
C LEU A 236 3.33 -12.94 22.40
N ARG A 237 4.49 -13.60 22.29
CA ARG A 237 5.24 -13.73 21.02
C ARG A 237 4.41 -14.35 19.92
N LYS A 238 3.66 -15.43 20.23
CA LYS A 238 2.74 -16.05 19.28
C LYS A 238 1.64 -15.10 18.80
N LYS A 239 1.19 -14.16 19.64
CA LYS A 239 0.24 -13.12 19.25
C LYS A 239 0.89 -12.01 18.41
N ILE A 240 2.14 -11.64 18.71
CA ILE A 240 2.94 -10.67 17.91
C ILE A 240 3.28 -11.22 16.51
N GLU A 241 3.60 -12.51 16.40
CA GLU A 241 4.05 -13.12 15.15
C GLU A 241 2.90 -13.39 14.16
N LYS A 242 1.70 -13.69 14.65
CA LYS A 242 0.52 -14.00 13.81
C LYS A 242 0.21 -12.92 12.76
N PRO A 243 0.14 -11.62 13.09
CA PRO A 243 -0.04 -10.55 12.10
C PRO A 243 1.10 -10.49 11.07
N LYS A 244 2.35 -10.73 11.51
CA LYS A 244 3.54 -10.71 10.63
C LYS A 244 3.52 -11.86 9.63
N GLU A 245 3.17 -13.06 10.09
CA GLU A 245 2.97 -14.23 9.23
C GLU A 245 1.82 -13.99 8.25
N LYS A 246 0.67 -13.53 8.72
CA LYS A 246 -0.48 -13.21 7.86
C LYS A 246 -0.07 -12.23 6.75
N ARG A 247 0.69 -11.17 7.07
CA ARG A 247 1.18 -10.22 6.06
C ARG A 247 2.04 -10.88 4.99
N LYS A 248 3.02 -11.71 5.38
CA LYS A 248 3.87 -12.45 4.43
C LYS A 248 3.07 -13.41 3.56
N ILE A 249 2.05 -14.05 4.12
CA ILE A 249 1.15 -14.94 3.39
C ILE A 249 0.32 -14.13 2.38
N LEU A 250 -0.24 -12.99 2.77
CA LEU A 250 -0.99 -12.12 1.87
C LEU A 250 -0.12 -11.60 0.72
N GLU A 251 1.14 -11.23 0.99
CA GLU A 251 2.13 -10.83 -0.02
C GLU A 251 2.47 -11.97 -0.98
N TRP A 252 2.58 -13.21 -0.47
CA TRP A 252 2.80 -14.40 -1.29
C TRP A 252 1.60 -14.76 -2.17
N LEU A 253 0.38 -14.59 -1.67
CA LEU A 253 -0.84 -14.88 -2.43
C LEU A 253 -1.00 -13.95 -3.63
N SER A 254 -0.72 -12.66 -3.46
CA SER A 254 -0.71 -11.68 -4.56
C SER A 254 -0.11 -10.36 -4.10
N SER A 255 0.65 -9.69 -4.95
CA SER A 255 1.04 -8.28 -4.73
C SER A 255 -0.09 -7.30 -5.11
N LEU A 256 -1.07 -7.75 -5.92
CA LEU A 256 -2.13 -6.90 -6.47
C LEU A 256 -3.17 -6.50 -5.42
N SER A 257 -3.54 -5.21 -5.46
CA SER A 257 -4.63 -4.65 -4.65
C SER A 257 -5.63 -3.92 -5.56
N PRO A 258 -6.86 -4.46 -5.74
CA PRO A 258 -7.87 -3.82 -6.58
C PRO A 258 -8.52 -2.60 -5.91
N LYS A 259 -8.22 -2.33 -4.62
CA LYS A 259 -8.79 -1.22 -3.84
C LYS A 259 -8.50 0.14 -4.47
N ALA A 260 -7.28 0.36 -4.95
CA ALA A 260 -6.92 1.63 -5.59
C ALA A 260 -7.74 1.87 -6.87
N LYS A 261 -7.92 0.82 -7.69
CA LYS A 261 -8.76 0.87 -8.89
C LYS A 261 -10.23 1.10 -8.53
N GLN A 262 -10.76 0.43 -7.51
CA GLN A 262 -12.11 0.66 -7.00
C GLN A 262 -12.35 2.13 -6.63
N ILE A 263 -11.43 2.73 -5.86
CA ILE A 263 -11.52 4.14 -5.47
C ILE A 263 -11.49 5.06 -6.70
N ALA A 264 -10.60 4.79 -7.65
CA ALA A 264 -10.48 5.56 -8.87
C ALA A 264 -11.73 5.48 -9.76
N ILE A 265 -12.38 4.32 -9.87
CA ILE A 265 -13.64 4.19 -10.62
C ILE A 265 -14.79 4.89 -9.87
N THR A 266 -14.81 4.78 -8.55
CA THR A 266 -15.85 5.39 -7.70
C THR A 266 -15.83 6.92 -7.82
N SER A 267 -14.65 7.54 -7.96
CA SER A 267 -14.55 9.00 -8.15
C SER A 267 -15.02 9.47 -9.53
N LEU A 268 -15.03 8.59 -10.54
CA LEU A 268 -15.58 8.87 -11.87
C LEU A 268 -17.11 8.75 -11.91
N ARG A 269 -17.71 8.03 -10.96
CA ARG A 269 -19.15 7.80 -10.89
C ARG A 269 -19.89 9.08 -10.54
N GLN A 270 -20.84 9.48 -11.39
CA GLN A 270 -21.74 10.58 -11.07
C GLN A 270 -22.92 10.08 -10.22
N PRO A 271 -23.36 10.84 -9.20
CA PRO A 271 -24.53 10.47 -8.40
C PRO A 271 -25.78 10.26 -9.27
N GLY A 272 -26.50 9.17 -9.05
CA GLY A 272 -27.74 8.85 -9.75
C GLY A 272 -27.58 8.16 -11.12
N THR A 273 -26.36 7.92 -11.63
CA THR A 273 -26.18 7.32 -12.97
C THR A 273 -26.06 5.79 -12.96
N SER A 274 -25.85 5.18 -11.80
CA SER A 274 -25.64 3.72 -11.63
C SER A 274 -26.70 3.02 -10.78
N ASP A 275 -27.49 3.77 -10.01
CA ASP A 275 -28.37 3.21 -8.97
C ASP A 275 -29.47 2.32 -9.57
N TRP A 276 -29.92 2.65 -10.79
CA TRP A 276 -30.90 1.85 -11.53
C TRP A 276 -30.47 0.38 -11.65
N PHE A 277 -29.17 0.12 -11.84
CA PHE A 277 -28.65 -1.23 -12.05
C PHE A 277 -28.72 -2.09 -10.78
N LEU A 278 -28.63 -1.47 -9.60
CA LEU A 278 -28.76 -2.17 -8.32
C LEU A 278 -30.19 -2.68 -8.08
N HIS A 279 -31.17 -2.12 -8.80
CA HIS A 279 -32.59 -2.48 -8.71
C HIS A 279 -33.05 -3.38 -9.85
N GLU A 280 -32.17 -3.74 -10.78
CA GLU A 280 -32.49 -4.67 -11.86
C GLU A 280 -32.77 -6.07 -11.31
N GLN A 281 -33.89 -6.66 -11.74
CA GLN A 281 -34.37 -7.93 -11.17
C GLN A 281 -33.32 -9.04 -11.27
N ALA A 282 -32.61 -9.14 -12.39
CA ALA A 282 -31.55 -10.13 -12.57
C ALA A 282 -30.41 -9.98 -11.54
N VAL A 283 -30.06 -8.73 -11.18
CA VAL A 283 -29.03 -8.43 -10.17
C VAL A 283 -29.56 -8.76 -8.78
N VAL A 284 -30.79 -8.37 -8.47
CA VAL A 284 -31.43 -8.66 -7.18
C VAL A 284 -31.54 -10.17 -6.95
N ASP A 285 -32.02 -10.92 -7.94
CA ASP A 285 -32.11 -12.38 -7.89
C ASP A 285 -30.74 -13.01 -7.67
N TRP A 286 -29.71 -12.50 -8.36
CA TRP A 286 -28.34 -12.98 -8.19
C TRP A 286 -27.78 -12.71 -6.79
N VAL A 287 -27.97 -11.50 -6.25
CA VAL A 287 -27.49 -11.14 -4.90
C VAL A 287 -28.13 -12.02 -3.83
N ASN A 288 -29.40 -12.37 -4.01
CA ASN A 288 -30.17 -13.16 -3.04
C ASN A 288 -29.84 -14.64 -3.13
N ASP A 289 -30.02 -15.29 -4.29
CA ASP A 289 -29.96 -16.75 -4.42
C ASP A 289 -29.22 -17.25 -5.67
N GLY A 290 -28.62 -16.35 -6.46
CA GLY A 290 -27.93 -16.74 -7.69
C GLY A 290 -26.55 -17.35 -7.46
N ASN A 291 -26.04 -18.00 -8.51
CA ASN A 291 -24.68 -18.56 -8.52
C ASN A 291 -23.75 -17.79 -9.43
N LEU A 292 -24.15 -17.58 -10.69
CA LEU A 292 -23.38 -16.79 -11.64
C LEU A 292 -24.32 -15.82 -12.36
N ILE A 293 -23.86 -14.59 -12.54
CA ILE A 293 -24.45 -13.62 -13.47
C ILE A 293 -23.39 -13.06 -14.40
N TRP A 294 -23.74 -12.93 -15.67
CA TRP A 294 -22.87 -12.33 -16.69
C TRP A 294 -23.40 -10.97 -17.15
N LEU A 295 -22.70 -9.90 -16.79
CA LEU A 295 -22.95 -8.55 -17.30
C LEU A 295 -22.17 -8.35 -18.61
N HIS A 296 -22.87 -8.07 -19.71
CA HIS A 296 -22.19 -7.84 -20.98
C HIS A 296 -22.69 -6.66 -21.77
N GLY A 297 -21.82 -6.08 -22.58
CA GLY A 297 -22.12 -4.88 -23.37
C GLY A 297 -20.93 -4.40 -24.19
N PRO A 298 -21.15 -3.43 -25.09
CA PRO A 298 -20.10 -2.91 -25.95
C PRO A 298 -18.97 -2.21 -25.16
N SER A 299 -17.86 -1.97 -25.85
CA SER A 299 -16.71 -1.24 -25.31
C SER A 299 -17.13 0.18 -24.91
N GLY A 300 -16.71 0.66 -23.73
CA GLY A 300 -17.07 2.01 -23.27
C GLY A 300 -18.52 2.22 -22.82
N ALA A 301 -19.32 1.15 -22.65
CA ALA A 301 -20.72 1.26 -22.20
C ALA A 301 -20.91 1.56 -20.69
N GLY A 302 -19.82 1.57 -19.91
CA GLY A 302 -19.88 1.82 -18.46
C GLY A 302 -20.00 0.57 -17.58
N LYS A 303 -19.74 -0.63 -18.10
CA LYS A 303 -19.75 -1.91 -17.34
C LYS A 303 -18.96 -1.82 -16.03
N THR A 304 -17.69 -1.38 -16.10
CA THR A 304 -16.79 -1.24 -14.95
C THR A 304 -17.34 -0.29 -13.88
N VAL A 305 -18.06 0.77 -14.28
CA VAL A 305 -18.72 1.72 -13.35
C VAL A 305 -19.90 1.05 -12.63
N LEU A 306 -20.69 0.25 -13.35
CA LEU A 306 -21.78 -0.53 -12.76
C LEU A 306 -21.26 -1.62 -11.80
N VAL A 307 -20.19 -2.32 -12.18
CA VAL A 307 -19.53 -3.31 -11.31
C VAL A 307 -18.98 -2.65 -10.04
N SER A 308 -18.34 -1.48 -10.16
CA SER A 308 -17.89 -0.70 -9.00
C SER A 308 -19.04 -0.33 -8.07
N ALA A 309 -20.21 0.05 -8.59
CA ALA A 309 -21.41 0.32 -7.79
C ALA A 309 -21.93 -0.92 -7.04
N ILE A 310 -21.94 -2.09 -7.69
CA ILE A 310 -22.27 -3.35 -7.02
C ILE A 310 -21.26 -3.65 -5.90
N ILE A 311 -19.97 -3.49 -6.15
CA ILE A 311 -18.92 -3.74 -5.15
C ILE A 311 -19.13 -2.87 -3.90
N ASP A 312 -19.36 -1.56 -4.07
CA ASP A 312 -19.60 -0.64 -2.94
C ASP A 312 -20.82 -1.08 -2.11
N ASN A 313 -21.92 -1.40 -2.79
CA ASN A 313 -23.16 -1.84 -2.15
C ASN A 313 -22.96 -3.15 -1.36
N LEU A 314 -22.27 -4.13 -1.96
CA LEU A 314 -22.00 -5.41 -1.32
C LEU A 314 -21.01 -5.27 -0.16
N GLN A 315 -19.95 -4.46 -0.29
CA GLN A 315 -19.02 -4.18 0.81
C GLN A 315 -19.70 -3.57 2.04
N ALA A 316 -20.62 -2.63 1.81
CA ALA A 316 -21.44 -2.07 2.88
C ALA A 316 -22.30 -3.16 3.55
N SER A 317 -22.92 -4.04 2.75
CA SER A 317 -23.74 -5.15 3.26
C SER A 317 -22.94 -6.22 4.01
N CYS A 318 -21.70 -6.51 3.62
CA CYS A 318 -20.83 -7.47 4.31
C CYS A 318 -20.35 -6.95 5.66
N SER A 319 -20.34 -5.63 5.85
CA SER A 319 -19.94 -4.97 7.10
C SER A 319 -21.07 -4.96 8.15
N VAL A 320 -22.30 -5.30 7.76
CA VAL A 320 -23.51 -5.13 8.57
C VAL A 320 -24.33 -6.44 8.56
N GLY A 321 -24.25 -7.23 9.63
CA GLY A 321 -25.13 -8.38 9.80
C GLY A 321 -24.61 -9.44 10.78
N PRO A 322 -25.47 -10.38 11.21
CA PRO A 322 -25.08 -11.50 12.07
C PRO A 322 -24.40 -12.65 11.32
N VAL A 323 -24.52 -12.67 9.99
CA VAL A 323 -24.02 -13.73 9.10
C VAL A 323 -22.65 -13.35 8.53
N PRO A 324 -21.63 -14.24 8.58
CA PRO A 324 -20.32 -13.97 8.00
C PRO A 324 -20.40 -13.96 6.47
N LYS A 325 -20.34 -12.76 5.89
CA LYS A 325 -20.26 -12.54 4.44
C LYS A 325 -18.87 -12.04 4.04
N ALA A 326 -18.41 -12.42 2.86
CA ALA A 326 -17.17 -11.90 2.28
C ALA A 326 -17.35 -11.47 0.84
N ILE A 327 -16.49 -10.57 0.39
CA ILE A 327 -16.42 -10.12 -0.99
C ILE A 327 -14.96 -10.06 -1.47
N ALA A 328 -14.70 -10.61 -2.64
CA ALA A 328 -13.44 -10.43 -3.34
C ALA A 328 -13.72 -10.04 -4.79
N TYR A 329 -12.96 -9.07 -5.30
CA TYR A 329 -13.16 -8.55 -6.65
C TYR A 329 -11.84 -8.37 -7.38
N HIS A 330 -11.86 -8.41 -8.69
CA HIS A 330 -10.69 -8.19 -9.53
C HIS A 330 -11.08 -7.43 -10.79
N TYR A 331 -10.20 -6.50 -11.19
CA TYR A 331 -10.33 -5.74 -12.43
C TYR A 331 -9.25 -6.24 -13.39
N CYS A 332 -9.65 -6.94 -14.45
CA CYS A 332 -8.75 -7.22 -15.57
C CYS A 332 -8.57 -5.90 -16.34
N ASP A 333 -7.43 -5.27 -16.16
CA ASP A 333 -7.11 -3.94 -16.70
C ASP A 333 -6.01 -4.07 -17.75
N PHE A 334 -6.35 -3.87 -19.02
CA PHE A 334 -5.44 -3.95 -20.15
C PHE A 334 -4.21 -3.03 -20.00
N ALA A 335 -4.34 -1.95 -19.22
CA ALA A 335 -3.26 -1.01 -18.97
C ALA A 335 -2.29 -1.53 -17.90
N ASN A 336 -2.70 -2.52 -17.10
CA ASN A 336 -1.90 -3.14 -16.04
C ASN A 336 -1.74 -4.65 -16.30
N PRO A 337 -0.74 -5.07 -17.12
CA PRO A 337 -0.59 -6.45 -17.56
C PRO A 337 -0.59 -7.52 -16.44
N PRO A 338 0.00 -7.29 -15.24
CA PRO A 338 -0.12 -8.20 -14.11
C PRO A 338 -1.57 -8.59 -13.73
N THR A 339 -2.56 -7.73 -13.98
CA THR A 339 -3.98 -8.01 -13.69
C THR A 339 -4.65 -8.93 -14.72
N LEU A 340 -3.96 -9.24 -15.82
CA LEU A 340 -4.46 -10.10 -16.89
C LEU A 340 -3.99 -11.55 -16.76
N ASP A 341 -2.99 -11.81 -15.90
CA ASP A 341 -2.49 -13.15 -15.61
C ASP A 341 -3.48 -13.93 -14.75
N VAL A 342 -3.84 -15.15 -15.19
CA VAL A 342 -4.87 -15.97 -14.53
C VAL A 342 -4.47 -16.31 -13.09
N THR A 343 -3.20 -16.61 -12.85
CA THR A 343 -2.69 -16.91 -11.51
C THR A 343 -2.85 -15.72 -10.57
N SER A 344 -2.52 -14.53 -11.09
CA SER A 344 -2.62 -13.25 -10.38
C SER A 344 -4.08 -12.86 -10.08
N VAL A 345 -5.00 -13.11 -11.02
CA VAL A 345 -6.46 -12.92 -10.83
C VAL A 345 -6.95 -13.78 -9.65
N ILE A 346 -6.71 -15.09 -9.69
CA ILE A 346 -7.17 -16.01 -8.63
C ILE A 346 -6.46 -15.72 -7.31
N GLY A 347 -5.14 -15.53 -7.31
CA GLY A 347 -4.36 -15.20 -6.11
C GLY A 347 -4.83 -13.91 -5.44
N SER A 348 -5.21 -12.89 -6.23
CA SER A 348 -5.79 -11.64 -5.72
C SER A 348 -7.13 -11.87 -5.01
N LEU A 349 -7.98 -12.77 -5.52
CA LEU A 349 -9.24 -13.14 -4.86
C LEU A 349 -8.99 -13.88 -3.53
N VAL A 350 -8.10 -14.88 -3.53
CA VAL A 350 -7.72 -15.62 -2.31
C VAL A 350 -7.15 -14.66 -1.25
N ARG A 351 -6.25 -13.76 -1.66
CA ARG A 351 -5.67 -12.74 -0.77
C ARG A 351 -6.76 -11.93 -0.08
N GLN A 352 -7.75 -11.43 -0.82
CA GLN A 352 -8.81 -10.60 -0.27
C GLN A 352 -9.71 -11.36 0.72
N LEU A 353 -10.03 -12.63 0.43
CA LEU A 353 -10.78 -13.47 1.36
C LEU A 353 -10.00 -13.71 2.65
N VAL A 354 -8.71 -14.06 2.56
CA VAL A 354 -7.84 -14.27 3.74
C VAL A 354 -7.61 -12.97 4.52
N GLU A 355 -7.57 -11.82 3.84
CA GLU A 355 -7.45 -10.50 4.48
C GLU A 355 -8.64 -10.24 5.42
N GLN A 356 -9.85 -10.63 5.02
CA GLN A 356 -11.10 -10.49 5.79
C GLN A 356 -11.25 -11.49 6.97
N MET A 357 -10.37 -12.48 7.07
CA MET A 357 -10.41 -13.47 8.15
C MET A 357 -9.52 -13.09 9.35
N ASP A 358 -9.95 -13.37 10.57
CA ASP A 358 -9.11 -13.19 11.77
C ASP A 358 -7.86 -14.07 11.77
N ARG A 359 -7.96 -15.26 11.15
CA ARG A 359 -6.89 -16.25 11.09
C ARG A 359 -6.74 -16.77 9.67
N VAL A 360 -5.49 -16.95 9.25
CA VAL A 360 -5.18 -17.64 8.00
C VAL A 360 -5.63 -19.11 8.10
N PRO A 361 -6.43 -19.61 7.14
CA PRO A 361 -6.84 -21.02 7.07
C PRO A 361 -5.63 -21.96 7.02
N SER A 362 -5.78 -23.17 7.58
CA SER A 362 -4.69 -24.14 7.65
C SER A 362 -4.17 -24.49 6.27
N ALA A 363 -5.02 -24.75 5.27
CA ALA A 363 -4.51 -25.07 3.93
C ALA A 363 -3.70 -23.94 3.31
N VAL A 364 -4.11 -22.68 3.46
CA VAL A 364 -3.33 -21.52 2.98
C VAL A 364 -1.99 -21.46 3.71
N ARG A 365 -1.99 -21.64 5.04
CA ARG A 365 -0.76 -21.61 5.85
C ARG A 365 0.18 -22.77 5.49
N ASP A 366 -0.35 -23.98 5.38
CA ASP A 366 0.41 -25.20 5.10
C ASP A 366 1.04 -25.11 3.70
N ARG A 367 0.29 -24.63 2.71
CA ARG A 367 0.82 -24.37 1.36
C ARG A 367 1.91 -23.31 1.35
N TYR A 368 1.73 -22.23 2.11
CA TYR A 368 2.78 -21.21 2.26
C TYR A 368 4.06 -21.79 2.89
N HIS A 369 3.96 -22.67 3.88
CA HIS A 369 5.15 -23.28 4.52
C HIS A 369 5.81 -24.37 3.67
N GLN A 370 5.05 -25.03 2.80
CA GLN A 370 5.56 -26.04 1.85
C GLN A 370 6.23 -25.42 0.60
N ARG A 371 6.35 -24.09 0.51
CA ARG A 371 6.97 -23.44 -0.64
C ARG A 371 8.43 -23.90 -0.82
N CYS A 372 8.72 -24.59 -1.92
CA CYS A 372 10.08 -25.04 -2.22
C CYS A 372 10.94 -23.92 -2.80
N THR A 373 10.36 -23.03 -3.63
CA THR A 373 10.96 -21.77 -4.16
C THR A 373 10.07 -21.14 -5.24
N ASP A 374 9.15 -21.92 -5.83
CA ASP A 374 8.37 -21.50 -7.00
C ASP A 374 7.01 -20.88 -6.66
N PHE A 375 6.54 -19.98 -7.53
CA PHE A 375 5.20 -19.39 -7.44
C PHE A 375 4.14 -20.47 -7.72
N PRO A 376 3.01 -20.51 -7.00
CA PRO A 376 2.06 -21.61 -7.13
C PRO A 376 1.38 -21.64 -8.52
N GLU A 377 1.15 -22.84 -9.04
CA GLU A 377 0.35 -23.04 -10.25
C GLU A 377 -1.12 -22.61 -10.04
N VAL A 378 -1.81 -22.30 -11.14
CA VAL A 378 -3.22 -21.85 -11.15
C VAL A 378 -4.13 -22.82 -10.40
N GLU A 379 -3.92 -24.12 -10.58
CA GLU A 379 -4.66 -25.21 -9.95
C GLU A 379 -4.56 -25.17 -8.42
N THR A 380 -3.39 -24.83 -7.89
CA THR A 380 -3.18 -24.69 -6.44
C THR A 380 -4.00 -23.52 -5.90
N PHE A 381 -3.96 -22.37 -6.58
CA PHE A 381 -4.72 -21.20 -6.17
C PHE A 381 -6.23 -21.40 -6.24
N ILE A 382 -6.73 -22.19 -7.19
CA ILE A 382 -8.15 -22.51 -7.28
C ILE A 382 -8.60 -23.38 -6.10
N GLY A 383 -7.81 -24.39 -5.73
CA GLY A 383 -8.10 -25.17 -4.53
C GLY A 383 -8.14 -24.32 -3.27
N LEU A 384 -7.19 -23.37 -3.15
CA LEU A 384 -7.21 -22.40 -2.04
C LEU A 384 -8.43 -21.47 -2.09
N LEU A 385 -8.83 -21.01 -3.28
CA LEU A 385 -10.01 -20.15 -3.45
C LEU A 385 -11.29 -20.88 -3.08
N GLU A 386 -11.47 -22.11 -3.53
CA GLU A 386 -12.62 -22.94 -3.17
C GLU A 386 -12.71 -23.17 -1.65
N GLU A 387 -11.60 -23.53 -1.02
CA GLU A 387 -11.55 -23.79 0.41
C GLU A 387 -11.86 -22.52 1.22
N THR A 388 -11.19 -21.42 0.88
CA THR A 388 -11.40 -20.13 1.56
C THR A 388 -12.82 -19.58 1.36
N ALA A 389 -13.38 -19.71 0.16
CA ALA A 389 -14.72 -19.21 -0.16
C ALA A 389 -15.85 -20.04 0.46
N THR A 390 -15.65 -21.34 0.73
CA THR A 390 -16.73 -22.25 1.18
C THR A 390 -16.64 -22.68 2.65
N GLN A 391 -15.48 -22.58 3.29
CA GLN A 391 -15.34 -23.04 4.69
C GLN A 391 -15.43 -21.92 5.71
N SER A 392 -15.22 -20.67 5.29
CA SER A 392 -15.01 -19.54 6.21
C SER A 392 -16.16 -18.53 6.22
N PHE A 393 -17.04 -18.57 5.23
CA PHE A 393 -18.14 -17.62 5.06
C PHE A 393 -19.42 -18.36 4.66
N GLU A 394 -20.56 -17.83 5.10
CA GLU A 394 -21.87 -18.32 4.68
C GLU A 394 -22.21 -17.85 3.27
N VAL A 395 -21.75 -16.64 2.93
CA VAL A 395 -21.91 -16.04 1.61
C VAL A 395 -20.61 -15.41 1.17
N THR A 396 -20.13 -15.80 0.00
CA THR A 396 -18.95 -15.22 -0.66
C THR A 396 -19.34 -14.65 -2.02
N TYR A 397 -19.06 -13.36 -2.24
CA TYR A 397 -19.20 -12.71 -3.54
C TYR A 397 -17.85 -12.65 -4.25
N LEU A 398 -17.76 -13.20 -5.46
CA LEU A 398 -16.57 -13.15 -6.32
C LEU A 398 -16.90 -12.34 -7.58
N ILE A 399 -16.17 -11.26 -7.82
CA ILE A 399 -16.48 -10.33 -8.92
C ILE A 399 -15.25 -10.17 -9.81
N ILE A 400 -15.40 -10.41 -11.11
CA ILE A 400 -14.32 -10.25 -12.08
C ILE A 400 -14.81 -9.38 -13.24
N ASP A 401 -14.28 -8.16 -13.31
CA ASP A 401 -14.59 -7.18 -14.35
C ASP A 401 -13.59 -7.30 -15.51
N GLY A 402 -14.08 -7.21 -16.75
CA GLY A 402 -13.23 -7.10 -17.94
C GLY A 402 -12.56 -8.40 -18.39
N ILE A 403 -13.22 -9.56 -18.27
CA ILE A 403 -12.59 -10.85 -18.66
C ILE A 403 -12.22 -10.92 -20.15
N ASP A 404 -12.81 -10.07 -21.00
CA ASP A 404 -12.44 -9.94 -22.41
C ASP A 404 -11.13 -9.16 -22.66
N GLU A 405 -10.50 -8.64 -21.61
CA GLU A 405 -9.16 -8.04 -21.68
C GLU A 405 -8.08 -9.10 -21.36
N CYS A 406 -8.47 -10.23 -20.74
CA CYS A 406 -7.56 -11.32 -20.42
C CYS A 406 -7.15 -12.11 -21.69
N PRO A 407 -5.85 -12.24 -22.00
CA PRO A 407 -5.38 -13.05 -23.13
C PRO A 407 -5.71 -14.54 -22.98
N ASN A 408 -5.54 -15.08 -21.77
CA ASN A 408 -5.79 -16.49 -21.43
C ASN A 408 -7.20 -16.71 -20.85
N ARG A 409 -8.20 -15.96 -21.31
CA ARG A 409 -9.57 -15.98 -20.78
C ARG A 409 -10.23 -17.36 -20.83
N CYS A 410 -9.90 -18.20 -21.82
CA CYS A 410 -10.38 -19.58 -21.90
C CYS A 410 -9.97 -20.39 -20.65
N THR A 411 -8.75 -20.22 -20.17
CA THR A 411 -8.25 -20.87 -18.95
C THR A 411 -8.96 -20.29 -17.72
N LEU A 412 -9.10 -18.97 -17.65
CA LEU A 412 -9.83 -18.29 -16.58
C LEU A 412 -11.29 -18.78 -16.48
N LEU A 413 -12.03 -18.79 -17.60
CA LEU A 413 -13.42 -19.25 -17.67
C LEU A 413 -13.57 -20.72 -17.27
N ARG A 414 -12.69 -21.62 -17.75
CA ARG A 414 -12.70 -23.04 -17.32
C ARG A 414 -12.52 -23.19 -15.81
N ASN A 415 -11.68 -22.35 -15.22
CA ASN A 415 -11.36 -22.40 -13.81
C ASN A 415 -12.47 -21.79 -12.94
N ILE A 416 -13.12 -20.72 -13.40
CA ILE A 416 -14.35 -20.20 -12.79
C ILE A 416 -15.47 -21.23 -12.86
N GLU A 417 -15.61 -21.93 -13.98
CA GLU A 417 -16.61 -23.00 -14.15
C GLU A 417 -16.36 -24.17 -13.18
N LYS A 418 -15.10 -24.57 -12.97
CA LYS A 418 -14.76 -25.57 -11.94
C LYS A 418 -15.19 -25.09 -10.55
N LEU A 419 -14.84 -23.85 -10.19
CA LEU A 419 -15.21 -23.27 -8.89
C LEU A 419 -16.73 -23.19 -8.72
N ARG A 420 -17.45 -22.81 -9.78
CA ARG A 420 -18.92 -22.74 -9.82
C ARG A 420 -19.55 -24.09 -9.47
N ARG A 421 -19.12 -25.17 -10.12
CA ARG A 421 -19.66 -26.53 -9.89
C ARG A 421 -19.45 -27.00 -8.46
N LEU A 422 -18.28 -26.69 -7.90
CA LEU A 422 -17.90 -27.12 -6.56
C LEU A 422 -18.64 -26.31 -5.48
N ALA A 423 -18.81 -25.00 -5.69
CA ALA A 423 -19.50 -24.12 -4.77
C ALA A 423 -21.04 -24.21 -4.84
N TRP A 424 -21.61 -24.56 -6.00
CA TRP A 424 -23.05 -24.74 -6.18
C TRP A 424 -23.65 -25.79 -5.24
N ASN A 425 -22.92 -26.89 -5.01
CA ASN A 425 -23.36 -27.95 -4.09
C ASN A 425 -23.57 -27.47 -2.64
N LYS A 426 -23.08 -26.27 -2.30
CA LYS A 426 -23.25 -25.65 -0.99
C LYS A 426 -24.08 -24.36 -1.00
N GLY A 427 -24.36 -23.75 -2.16
CA GLY A 427 -25.14 -22.50 -2.28
C GLY A 427 -24.47 -21.24 -1.70
N GLN A 428 -23.16 -21.29 -1.41
CA GLN A 428 -22.46 -20.25 -0.64
C GLN A 428 -21.75 -19.19 -1.50
N CYS A 429 -21.44 -19.47 -2.77
CA CYS A 429 -20.64 -18.58 -3.63
C CYS A 429 -21.50 -17.94 -4.72
N ARG A 430 -21.33 -16.63 -4.93
CA ARG A 430 -22.03 -15.83 -5.94
C ARG A 430 -21.00 -15.10 -6.82
N ILE A 431 -21.00 -15.40 -8.10
CA ILE A 431 -20.00 -14.94 -9.07
C ILE A 431 -20.62 -13.91 -10.02
N LEU A 432 -20.01 -12.75 -10.17
CA LEU A 432 -20.34 -11.79 -11.22
C LEU A 432 -19.16 -11.70 -12.19
N LEU A 433 -19.44 -11.90 -13.47
CA LEU A 433 -18.47 -11.67 -14.54
C LEU A 433 -18.94 -10.51 -15.41
N SER A 434 -18.02 -9.63 -15.79
CA SER A 434 -18.29 -8.57 -16.75
C SER A 434 -17.42 -8.73 -18.00
N SER A 435 -18.00 -8.52 -19.19
CA SER A 435 -17.22 -8.49 -20.43
C SER A 435 -17.91 -7.91 -21.66
N ARG A 436 -17.17 -7.81 -22.76
CA ARG A 436 -17.76 -7.82 -24.10
C ARG A 436 -18.30 -9.20 -24.48
N PRO A 437 -19.35 -9.25 -25.30
CA PRO A 437 -19.98 -10.50 -25.68
C PRO A 437 -19.25 -11.15 -26.88
N GLU A 438 -17.94 -11.37 -26.72
CA GLU A 438 -17.08 -12.07 -27.68
C GLU A 438 -17.57 -13.51 -27.91
N TYR A 439 -17.27 -14.09 -29.07
CA TYR A 439 -17.81 -15.38 -29.47
C TYR A 439 -17.50 -16.50 -28.45
N ASP A 440 -16.25 -16.64 -28.03
CA ASP A 440 -15.80 -17.65 -27.08
C ASP A 440 -16.44 -17.46 -25.68
N ILE A 441 -16.56 -16.21 -25.22
CA ILE A 441 -17.22 -15.89 -23.95
C ILE A 441 -18.73 -16.20 -24.03
N ARG A 442 -19.39 -15.84 -25.13
CA ARG A 442 -20.80 -16.20 -25.39
C ARG A 442 -20.98 -17.71 -25.34
N GLN A 443 -20.13 -18.47 -26.04
CA GLN A 443 -20.23 -19.94 -26.01
C GLN A 443 -20.09 -20.49 -24.58
N ALA A 444 -19.26 -19.86 -23.74
CA ALA A 444 -19.07 -20.28 -22.36
C ALA A 444 -20.22 -19.86 -21.40
N LEU A 445 -20.85 -18.70 -21.61
CA LEU A 445 -21.71 -18.05 -20.61
C LEU A 445 -23.15 -17.78 -21.05
N LEU A 446 -23.54 -17.99 -22.31
CA LEU A 446 -24.89 -17.63 -22.79
C LEU A 446 -26.01 -18.47 -22.16
N VAL A 447 -25.67 -19.65 -21.63
CA VAL A 447 -26.62 -20.51 -20.89
C VAL A 447 -26.88 -20.02 -19.46
N GLU A 448 -26.11 -19.04 -18.99
CA GLU A 448 -26.18 -18.50 -17.63
C GLU A 448 -27.12 -17.28 -17.58
N PRO A 449 -27.63 -16.92 -16.39
CA PRO A 449 -28.27 -15.64 -16.17
C PRO A 449 -27.34 -14.51 -16.63
N HIS A 450 -27.83 -13.64 -17.49
CA HIS A 450 -27.04 -12.55 -18.05
C HIS A 450 -27.84 -11.27 -18.16
N PHE A 451 -27.13 -10.15 -18.11
CA PHE A 451 -27.69 -8.83 -18.35
C PHE A 451 -26.96 -8.19 -19.53
N ALA A 452 -27.69 -8.00 -20.63
CA ALA A 452 -27.21 -7.28 -21.79
C ALA A 452 -27.41 -5.77 -21.60
N MET A 453 -26.32 -5.02 -21.50
CA MET A 453 -26.36 -3.56 -21.56
C MET A 453 -26.72 -3.13 -22.99
N LEU A 454 -27.80 -2.37 -23.08
CA LEU A 454 -28.34 -1.82 -24.33
C LEU A 454 -28.43 -0.31 -24.20
N PRO A 455 -28.36 0.46 -25.31
CA PRO A 455 -28.37 1.92 -25.28
C PRO A 455 -29.49 2.51 -24.40
N ARG A 456 -30.72 2.01 -24.57
CA ARG A 456 -31.90 2.41 -23.76
C ARG A 456 -31.73 2.31 -22.24
N HIS A 457 -30.86 1.44 -21.75
CA HIS A 457 -30.61 1.28 -20.31
C HIS A 457 -29.69 2.39 -19.77
N VAL A 458 -28.81 2.94 -20.62
CA VAL A 458 -27.79 3.92 -20.21
C VAL A 458 -28.08 5.34 -20.69
N GLU A 459 -28.90 5.53 -21.72
CA GLU A 459 -29.26 6.84 -22.28
C GLU A 459 -29.74 7.85 -21.22
N PRO A 460 -30.64 7.52 -20.26
CA PRO A 460 -31.04 8.47 -19.22
C PRO A 460 -29.86 8.93 -18.35
N SER A 461 -28.97 8.00 -17.99
CA SER A 461 -27.76 8.30 -17.24
C SER A 461 -26.76 9.11 -18.06
N MET A 462 -26.68 8.87 -19.37
CA MET A 462 -25.86 9.66 -20.30
C MET A 462 -26.35 11.10 -20.42
N GLU A 463 -27.67 11.32 -20.46
CA GLU A 463 -28.20 12.69 -20.48
C GLU A 463 -27.80 13.47 -19.23
N ILE A 464 -27.89 12.84 -18.05
CA ILE A 464 -27.44 13.44 -16.79
C ILE A 464 -25.94 13.78 -16.88
N HIS A 465 -25.14 12.82 -17.35
CA HIS A 465 -23.70 12.98 -17.52
C HIS A 465 -23.34 14.13 -18.47
N VAL A 466 -23.90 14.15 -19.69
CA VAL A 466 -23.66 15.19 -20.69
C VAL A 466 -24.10 16.55 -20.16
N ARG A 467 -25.29 16.67 -19.55
CA ARG A 467 -25.74 17.93 -18.96
C ARG A 467 -24.74 18.46 -17.93
N ASN A 468 -24.25 17.59 -17.06
CA ASN A 468 -23.25 17.95 -16.05
C ASN A 468 -21.92 18.39 -16.70
N GLU A 469 -21.40 17.65 -17.67
CA GLU A 469 -20.14 18.02 -18.36
C GLU A 469 -20.26 19.34 -19.13
N LEU A 470 -21.38 19.58 -19.81
CA LEU A 470 -21.61 20.85 -20.52
C LEU A 470 -21.60 22.06 -19.58
N THR A 471 -22.00 21.90 -18.31
CA THR A 471 -21.91 23.00 -17.33
C THR A 471 -20.47 23.33 -16.93
N LYS A 472 -19.54 22.38 -17.05
CA LYS A 472 -18.13 22.58 -16.71
C LYS A 472 -17.40 23.35 -17.80
N ILE A 473 -17.85 23.24 -19.05
CA ILE A 473 -17.23 23.92 -20.19
C ILE A 473 -17.76 25.36 -20.29
N PRO A 474 -16.96 26.41 -19.99
CA PRO A 474 -17.48 27.77 -19.82
C PRO A 474 -18.23 28.34 -21.03
N ARG A 475 -17.83 27.95 -22.25
CA ARG A 475 -18.47 28.39 -23.50
C ARG A 475 -19.82 27.70 -23.73
N LEU A 476 -19.88 26.38 -23.49
CA LEU A 476 -21.09 25.59 -23.67
C LEU A 476 -22.12 25.85 -22.57
N ARG A 477 -21.67 26.17 -21.35
CA ARG A 477 -22.53 26.61 -20.24
C ARG A 477 -23.37 27.84 -20.59
N ARG A 478 -22.86 28.73 -21.44
CA ARG A 478 -23.52 29.99 -21.86
C ARG A 478 -24.49 29.81 -23.03
N LEU A 479 -24.59 28.61 -23.60
CA LEU A 479 -25.54 28.35 -24.68
C LEU A 479 -26.99 28.55 -24.19
N PRO A 480 -27.87 29.11 -25.04
CA PRO A 480 -29.30 29.17 -24.74
C PRO A 480 -29.85 27.77 -24.42
N ALA A 481 -30.81 27.69 -23.50
CA ALA A 481 -31.39 26.41 -23.06
C ALA A 481 -31.85 25.51 -24.23
N PRO A 482 -32.52 26.02 -25.29
CA PRO A 482 -32.90 25.18 -26.44
C PRO A 482 -31.71 24.59 -27.19
N ALA A 483 -30.65 25.37 -27.40
CA ALA A 483 -29.44 24.91 -28.09
C ALA A 483 -28.69 23.87 -27.25
N ARG A 484 -28.67 24.05 -25.93
CA ARG A 484 -28.05 23.08 -25.01
C ARG A 484 -28.80 21.75 -24.99
N GLU A 485 -30.14 21.76 -24.95
CA GLU A 485 -30.91 20.50 -25.00
C GLU A 485 -30.79 19.80 -26.36
N HIS A 486 -30.68 20.56 -27.46
CA HIS A 486 -30.38 19.98 -28.77
C HIS A 486 -29.02 19.27 -28.77
N LEU A 487 -27.99 19.95 -28.26
CA LEU A 487 -26.65 19.38 -28.12
C LEU A 487 -26.63 18.10 -27.26
N VAL A 488 -27.36 18.09 -26.14
CA VAL A 488 -27.50 16.88 -25.30
C VAL A 488 -28.11 15.73 -26.12
N LYS A 489 -29.18 16.02 -26.87
CA LYS A 489 -29.86 15.01 -27.69
C LYS A 489 -28.96 14.46 -28.80
N ASP A 490 -28.24 15.32 -29.51
CA ASP A 490 -27.35 14.92 -30.59
C ASP A 490 -26.21 14.03 -30.06
N LEU A 491 -25.61 14.41 -28.92
CA LEU A 491 -24.53 13.62 -28.30
C LEU A 491 -25.03 12.28 -27.76
N VAL A 492 -26.20 12.24 -27.11
CA VAL A 492 -26.73 10.98 -26.55
C VAL A 492 -27.19 10.04 -27.66
N SER A 493 -27.87 10.55 -28.68
CA SER A 493 -28.34 9.73 -29.81
C SER A 493 -27.19 9.21 -30.69
N GLY A 494 -26.14 10.01 -30.89
CA GLY A 494 -24.94 9.59 -31.62
C GLY A 494 -24.03 8.63 -30.85
N ALA A 495 -24.17 8.54 -29.52
CA ALA A 495 -23.28 7.71 -28.71
C ALA A 495 -23.54 6.20 -28.83
N ASP A 496 -24.73 5.79 -29.25
CA ASP A 496 -25.18 4.38 -29.27
C ASP A 496 -24.79 3.60 -27.99
N GLY A 497 -25.02 4.23 -26.84
CA GLY A 497 -24.70 3.65 -25.53
C GLY A 497 -23.21 3.61 -25.15
N MET A 498 -22.31 4.27 -25.89
CA MET A 498 -20.88 4.38 -25.57
C MET A 498 -20.50 5.72 -24.91
N TYR A 499 -20.26 5.73 -23.59
CA TYR A 499 -19.77 6.91 -22.85
C TYR A 499 -18.44 7.42 -23.39
N ARG A 500 -17.60 6.51 -23.89
CA ARG A 500 -16.30 6.87 -24.46
C ARG A 500 -16.42 7.76 -25.69
N TRP A 501 -17.43 7.50 -26.54
CA TRP A 501 -17.68 8.32 -27.71
C TRP A 501 -18.08 9.74 -27.29
N ILE A 502 -18.97 9.87 -26.29
CA ILE A 502 -19.39 11.16 -25.72
C ILE A 502 -18.18 11.95 -25.21
N GLN A 503 -17.31 11.32 -24.42
CA GLN A 503 -16.13 11.99 -23.89
C GLN A 503 -15.23 12.53 -25.01
N CYS A 504 -14.96 11.73 -26.04
CA CYS A 504 -14.17 12.20 -27.18
C CYS A 504 -14.81 13.38 -27.91
N GLN A 505 -16.14 13.41 -28.05
CA GLN A 505 -16.82 14.56 -28.66
C GLN A 505 -16.75 15.80 -27.74
N LEU A 506 -16.95 15.65 -26.43
CA LEU A 506 -16.81 16.74 -25.47
C LEU A 506 -15.39 17.35 -25.50
N ASP A 507 -14.36 16.50 -25.65
CA ASP A 507 -12.96 16.92 -25.75
C ASP A 507 -12.70 17.76 -27.02
N VAL A 508 -13.42 17.51 -28.12
CA VAL A 508 -13.37 18.34 -29.32
C VAL A 508 -14.16 19.64 -29.11
N LEU A 509 -15.37 19.54 -28.53
CA LEU A 509 -16.27 20.68 -28.35
C LEU A 509 -15.69 21.76 -27.40
N GLN A 510 -14.88 21.38 -26.42
CA GLN A 510 -14.20 22.35 -25.53
C GLN A 510 -13.18 23.25 -26.28
N GLU A 511 -12.64 22.80 -27.41
CA GLU A 511 -11.67 23.56 -28.21
C GLU A 511 -12.34 24.55 -29.15
N ILE A 512 -13.60 24.30 -29.52
CA ILE A 512 -14.36 25.13 -30.45
C ILE A 512 -14.55 26.56 -29.91
N ARG A 513 -14.32 27.55 -30.79
CA ARG A 513 -14.34 28.97 -30.43
C ARG A 513 -15.51 29.76 -31.03
N THR A 514 -16.09 29.31 -32.14
CA THR A 514 -17.13 30.04 -32.87
C THR A 514 -18.40 29.21 -33.03
N GLN A 515 -19.55 29.86 -33.12
CA GLN A 515 -20.84 29.19 -33.32
C GLN A 515 -20.86 28.38 -34.63
N ARG A 516 -20.32 28.93 -35.72
CA ARG A 516 -20.21 28.23 -37.01
C ARG A 516 -19.37 26.96 -36.89
N ALA A 517 -18.24 26.99 -36.17
CA ALA A 517 -17.42 25.81 -35.96
C ALA A 517 -18.11 24.76 -35.07
N LEU A 518 -18.95 25.21 -34.12
CA LEU A 518 -19.79 24.32 -33.32
C LEU A 518 -20.84 23.61 -34.19
N GLU A 519 -21.57 24.36 -35.02
CA GLU A 519 -22.55 23.81 -35.96
C GLU A 519 -21.89 22.81 -36.93
N THR A 520 -20.75 23.16 -37.52
CA THR A 520 -19.99 22.24 -38.39
C THR A 520 -19.54 20.99 -37.64
N ALA A 521 -19.07 21.10 -36.40
CA ALA A 521 -18.64 19.94 -35.63
C ALA A 521 -19.78 18.97 -35.30
N LEU A 522 -21.00 19.49 -35.11
CA LEU A 522 -22.20 18.69 -34.88
C LEU A 522 -22.73 18.04 -36.16
N GLU A 523 -22.59 18.70 -37.30
CA GLU A 523 -22.91 18.13 -38.62
C GLU A 523 -21.94 17.01 -39.04
N THR A 524 -20.69 17.06 -38.57
CA THR A 524 -19.63 16.09 -38.90
C THR A 524 -19.25 15.20 -37.71
N LEU A 525 -20.22 14.79 -36.90
CA LEU A 525 -19.99 13.85 -35.81
C LEU A 525 -19.60 12.46 -36.37
N PRO A 526 -18.58 11.80 -35.82
CA PRO A 526 -18.17 10.47 -36.28
C PRO A 526 -19.20 9.41 -35.91
N GLU A 527 -19.45 8.45 -36.81
CA GLU A 527 -20.44 7.37 -36.59
C GLU A 527 -20.06 6.41 -35.45
N GLY A 528 -18.78 6.33 -35.09
CA GLY A 528 -18.30 5.42 -34.05
C GLY A 528 -16.92 5.78 -33.51
N LEU A 529 -16.39 4.89 -32.65
CA LEU A 529 -15.09 5.09 -32.02
C LEU A 529 -13.93 5.05 -33.03
N ASN A 530 -13.99 4.21 -34.06
CA ASN A 530 -12.91 4.10 -35.05
C ASN A 530 -12.76 5.40 -35.85
N GLU A 531 -13.87 5.95 -36.34
CA GLU A 531 -13.91 7.21 -37.08
C GLU A 531 -13.50 8.40 -36.19
N THR A 532 -13.80 8.31 -34.89
CA THR A 532 -13.30 9.26 -33.87
C THR A 532 -11.77 9.19 -33.76
N TYR A 533 -11.18 7.99 -33.73
CA TYR A 533 -9.73 7.80 -33.67
C TYR A 533 -9.03 8.17 -34.98
N ASP A 534 -9.64 7.86 -36.14
CA ASP A 534 -9.19 8.31 -37.47
C ASP A 534 -9.00 9.84 -37.42
N ARG A 535 -10.04 10.59 -37.02
CA ARG A 535 -10.02 12.05 -36.92
C ARG A 535 -8.96 12.58 -35.94
N ILE A 536 -8.76 11.93 -34.78
CA ILE A 536 -7.73 12.36 -33.82
C ILE A 536 -6.33 12.19 -34.41
N LEU A 537 -6.04 11.03 -35.02
CA LEU A 537 -4.72 10.74 -35.59
C LEU A 537 -4.42 11.58 -36.85
N GLU A 538 -5.43 11.93 -37.64
CA GLU A 538 -5.27 12.79 -38.82
C GLU A 538 -4.88 14.24 -38.47
N ASN A 539 -5.30 14.73 -37.29
CA ASN A 539 -4.99 16.08 -36.83
C ASN A 539 -3.60 16.24 -36.21
N ILE A 540 -2.85 15.15 -36.06
CA ILE A 540 -1.47 15.19 -35.55
C ILE A 540 -0.56 15.88 -36.58
N LYS A 541 0.26 16.84 -36.10
CA LYS A 541 1.23 17.58 -36.92
C LYS A 541 2.37 16.68 -37.38
N GLU A 542 2.93 16.96 -38.55
CA GLU A 542 3.94 16.07 -39.15
C GLU A 542 5.23 15.94 -38.34
N GLY A 543 5.63 16.99 -37.63
CA GLY A 543 6.82 16.96 -36.76
C GLY A 543 6.67 16.07 -35.52
N ASP A 544 5.43 15.77 -35.10
CA ASP A 544 5.15 15.05 -33.85
C ASP A 544 5.02 13.53 -34.04
N TYR A 545 5.03 13.07 -35.29
CA TYR A 545 4.74 11.67 -35.64
C TYR A 545 5.68 10.66 -34.99
N GLU A 546 6.98 10.93 -34.98
CA GLU A 546 7.96 10.01 -34.42
C GLU A 546 7.81 9.91 -32.89
N HIS A 547 7.61 11.03 -32.22
CA HIS A 547 7.38 11.08 -30.77
C HIS A 547 6.13 10.28 -30.39
N ILE A 548 5.01 10.52 -31.05
CA ILE A 548 3.73 9.84 -30.76
C ILE A 548 3.83 8.33 -31.05
N LEU A 549 4.52 7.94 -32.12
CA LEU A 549 4.73 6.52 -32.40
C LEU A 549 5.55 5.83 -31.29
N ARG A 550 6.59 6.48 -30.76
CA ARG A 550 7.37 5.97 -29.62
C ARG A 550 6.49 5.87 -28.38
N LEU A 551 5.73 6.92 -28.05
CA LEU A 551 4.80 6.93 -26.92
C LEU A 551 3.81 5.76 -27.00
N PHE A 552 3.17 5.54 -28.15
CA PHE A 552 2.23 4.43 -28.31
C PHE A 552 2.90 3.06 -28.21
N LYS A 553 4.12 2.87 -28.74
CA LYS A 553 4.87 1.62 -28.56
C LYS A 553 5.14 1.35 -27.07
N TRP A 554 5.49 2.37 -26.30
CA TRP A 554 5.67 2.25 -24.85
C TRP A 554 4.37 1.91 -24.14
N LEU A 555 3.28 2.61 -24.43
CA LEU A 555 1.98 2.35 -23.82
C LEU A 555 1.39 0.97 -24.17
N VAL A 556 1.74 0.41 -25.32
CA VAL A 556 1.32 -0.93 -25.75
C VAL A 556 2.24 -2.03 -25.22
N GLY A 557 3.55 -1.78 -25.16
CA GLY A 557 4.59 -2.78 -24.90
C GLY A 557 5.12 -2.85 -23.48
N SER A 558 4.68 -1.96 -22.58
CA SER A 558 5.16 -1.91 -21.20
C SER A 558 4.63 -3.05 -20.32
N GLU A 559 5.41 -3.45 -19.32
CA GLU A 559 5.10 -4.50 -18.34
C GLU A 559 4.24 -3.97 -17.17
N ARG A 560 4.24 -2.65 -16.96
CA ARG A 560 3.34 -1.93 -16.03
C ARG A 560 2.99 -0.55 -16.58
N PRO A 561 1.94 0.12 -16.06
CA PRO A 561 1.71 1.54 -16.33
C PRO A 561 2.96 2.38 -16.04
N LEU A 562 3.23 3.37 -16.89
CA LEU A 562 4.37 4.29 -16.76
C LEU A 562 3.92 5.55 -16.04
N ARG A 563 4.80 6.15 -15.23
CA ARG A 563 4.60 7.53 -14.76
C ARG A 563 4.78 8.52 -15.90
N LEU A 564 4.21 9.72 -15.76
CA LEU A 564 4.31 10.76 -16.78
C LEU A 564 5.77 11.07 -17.15
N GLU A 565 6.64 11.16 -16.15
CA GLU A 565 8.07 11.46 -16.34
C GLU A 565 8.82 10.30 -17.01
N GLU A 566 8.48 9.05 -16.66
CA GLU A 566 9.03 7.84 -17.30
C GLU A 566 8.67 7.81 -18.79
N LEU A 567 7.40 8.07 -19.11
CA LEU A 567 6.91 8.06 -20.49
C LEU A 567 7.47 9.24 -21.30
N ALA A 568 7.58 10.44 -20.71
CA ALA A 568 8.17 11.60 -21.37
C ALA A 568 9.65 11.36 -21.73
N GLU A 569 10.41 10.73 -20.84
CA GLU A 569 11.82 10.40 -21.08
C GLU A 569 12.00 9.38 -22.22
N SER A 570 11.03 8.50 -22.42
CA SER A 570 11.08 7.49 -23.49
C SER A 570 11.26 8.08 -24.89
N ILE A 571 10.83 9.33 -25.11
CA ILE A 571 10.98 10.04 -26.38
C ILE A 571 12.46 10.29 -26.72
N ALA A 572 13.28 10.58 -25.71
CA ALA A 572 14.69 10.91 -25.85
C ALA A 572 15.60 9.69 -26.14
N ILE A 573 15.01 8.50 -26.28
CA ILE A 573 15.73 7.24 -26.50
C ILE A 573 15.50 6.76 -27.93
N ASP A 574 16.59 6.59 -28.66
CA ASP A 574 16.56 5.99 -30.00
C ASP A 574 17.34 4.66 -29.98
N PRO A 575 16.64 3.51 -29.87
CA PRO A 575 17.30 2.22 -29.83
C PRO A 575 17.93 1.83 -31.18
N ALA A 576 17.56 2.47 -32.29
CA ALA A 576 18.17 2.19 -33.59
C ALA A 576 19.53 2.89 -33.74
N LYS A 577 19.77 3.96 -32.97
CA LYS A 577 21.04 4.69 -32.92
C LYS A 577 21.88 4.34 -31.68
N ASP A 578 21.42 3.38 -30.87
CA ASP A 578 22.02 3.02 -29.58
C ASP A 578 22.36 4.23 -28.70
N ARG A 579 21.48 5.25 -28.70
CA ARG A 579 21.73 6.52 -27.99
C ARG A 579 20.52 6.98 -27.19
N PHE A 580 20.80 7.45 -25.97
CA PHE A 580 19.95 8.37 -25.22
C PHE A 580 20.49 9.80 -25.37
N ASP A 581 19.61 10.77 -25.69
CA ASP A 581 19.98 12.18 -25.82
C ASP A 581 19.11 13.08 -24.95
N ALA A 582 19.67 13.55 -23.83
CA ALA A 582 18.95 14.43 -22.91
C ALA A 582 18.46 15.74 -23.54
N LYS A 583 19.02 16.18 -24.68
CA LYS A 583 18.56 17.38 -25.42
C LYS A 583 17.29 17.14 -26.23
N GLU A 584 16.94 15.89 -26.49
CA GLU A 584 15.69 15.48 -27.16
C GLU A 584 14.54 15.28 -26.15
N ARG A 585 14.76 15.57 -24.87
CA ARG A 585 13.68 15.58 -23.87
C ARG A 585 12.67 16.69 -24.19
N LEU A 586 11.41 16.41 -23.88
CA LEU A 586 10.37 17.44 -23.86
C LEU A 586 10.73 18.53 -22.84
N LEU A 587 10.39 19.77 -23.16
CA LEU A 587 10.62 20.92 -22.26
C LEU A 587 9.76 20.81 -20.99
N GLU A 588 8.53 20.32 -21.15
CA GLU A 588 7.58 20.04 -20.08
C GLU A 588 7.04 18.62 -20.28
N THR A 589 6.91 17.86 -19.19
CA THR A 589 6.47 16.46 -19.24
C THR A 589 5.00 16.31 -19.68
N GLU A 590 4.20 17.33 -19.39
CA GLU A 590 2.77 17.45 -19.71
C GLU A 590 2.51 17.54 -21.21
N GLU A 591 3.52 17.90 -22.01
CA GLU A 591 3.44 17.89 -23.48
C GLU A 591 3.11 16.49 -24.02
N VAL A 592 3.44 15.41 -23.30
CA VAL A 592 2.98 14.04 -23.64
C VAL A 592 1.45 13.98 -23.80
N LEU A 593 0.72 14.66 -22.92
CA LEU A 593 -0.74 14.70 -22.95
C LEU A 593 -1.26 15.57 -24.09
N ALA A 594 -0.56 16.67 -24.41
CA ALA A 594 -0.90 17.53 -25.53
C ALA A 594 -0.69 16.83 -26.90
N LEU A 595 0.38 16.04 -27.02
CA LEU A 595 0.73 15.32 -28.25
C LEU A 595 -0.31 14.26 -28.64
N CYS A 596 -0.82 13.51 -27.65
CA CYS A 596 -1.74 12.40 -27.91
C CYS A 596 -3.21 12.72 -27.56
N GLY A 597 -3.47 13.87 -26.94
CA GLY A 597 -4.79 14.40 -26.64
C GLY A 597 -5.69 13.39 -25.93
N SER A 598 -6.92 13.24 -26.44
CA SER A 598 -7.93 12.37 -25.83
C SER A 598 -7.59 10.88 -25.89
N LEU A 599 -6.52 10.45 -26.59
CA LEU A 599 -6.12 9.03 -26.65
C LEU A 599 -5.41 8.56 -25.38
N LEU A 600 -4.97 9.48 -24.51
CA LEU A 600 -4.34 9.17 -23.22
C LEU A 600 -5.20 9.63 -22.06
N ARG A 601 -4.95 9.03 -20.89
CA ARG A 601 -5.44 9.51 -19.60
C ARG A 601 -4.36 9.36 -18.55
N VAL A 602 -4.42 10.20 -17.53
CA VAL A 602 -3.59 10.09 -16.33
C VAL A 602 -4.44 9.51 -15.20
N ASP A 603 -3.97 8.42 -14.62
CA ASP A 603 -4.61 7.81 -13.45
C ASP A 603 -4.25 8.59 -12.17
N ALA A 604 -5.03 8.37 -11.11
CA ALA A 604 -4.90 9.12 -9.85
C ALA A 604 -3.53 8.95 -9.17
N ASP A 605 -2.78 7.90 -9.54
CA ASP A 605 -1.41 7.63 -9.05
C ASP A 605 -0.32 8.30 -9.91
N GLY A 606 -0.70 9.12 -10.89
CA GLY A 606 0.21 9.83 -11.79
C GLY A 606 0.71 8.97 -12.97
N THR A 607 0.17 7.77 -13.16
CA THR A 607 0.53 6.93 -14.31
C THR A 607 -0.26 7.31 -15.57
N VAL A 608 0.41 7.25 -16.72
CA VAL A 608 -0.16 7.54 -18.04
C VAL A 608 -0.47 6.23 -18.74
N VAL A 609 -1.69 6.12 -19.24
CA VAL A 609 -2.18 4.94 -19.94
C VAL A 609 -3.00 5.36 -21.16
N LEU A 610 -3.23 4.42 -22.08
CA LEU A 610 -4.21 4.65 -23.13
C LEU A 610 -5.57 4.89 -22.48
N ALA A 611 -6.31 5.86 -23.02
CA ALA A 611 -7.55 6.33 -22.41
C ALA A 611 -8.63 5.24 -22.31
N HIS A 612 -8.57 4.23 -23.18
CA HIS A 612 -9.49 3.10 -23.15
C HIS A 612 -8.91 1.89 -23.92
N PHE A 613 -9.38 0.67 -23.62
CA PHE A 613 -8.90 -0.54 -24.28
C PHE A 613 -9.10 -0.50 -25.80
N SER A 614 -10.23 0.06 -26.24
CA SER A 614 -10.54 0.27 -27.66
C SER A 614 -9.49 1.10 -28.42
N VAL A 615 -8.73 1.96 -27.73
CA VAL A 615 -7.62 2.69 -28.35
C VAL A 615 -6.48 1.73 -28.68
N LYS A 616 -6.14 0.83 -27.74
CA LYS A 616 -5.13 -0.23 -27.96
C LYS A 616 -5.55 -1.14 -29.12
N GLU A 617 -6.81 -1.57 -29.12
CA GLU A 617 -7.34 -2.40 -30.21
C GLU A 617 -7.26 -1.71 -31.56
N TYR A 618 -7.63 -0.43 -31.62
CA TYR A 618 -7.56 0.36 -32.84
C TYR A 618 -6.13 0.48 -33.37
N LEU A 619 -5.15 0.77 -32.50
CA LEU A 619 -3.73 0.85 -32.86
C LEU A 619 -3.17 -0.50 -33.36
N LEU A 620 -3.71 -1.62 -32.88
CA LEU A 620 -3.30 -2.98 -33.28
C LEU A 620 -4.10 -3.55 -34.46
N CYS A 621 -5.09 -2.81 -34.97
CA CYS A 621 -6.02 -3.31 -35.99
C CYS A 621 -5.41 -3.26 -37.40
N ASN A 622 -5.69 -4.29 -38.21
CA ASN A 622 -5.36 -4.35 -39.64
C ASN A 622 -6.08 -3.28 -40.50
N ARG A 623 -7.10 -2.60 -39.95
CA ARG A 623 -7.73 -1.46 -40.63
C ARG A 623 -6.71 -0.35 -40.91
N LEU A 624 -5.81 -0.07 -39.97
CA LEU A 624 -4.77 0.94 -40.17
C LEU A 624 -3.79 0.56 -41.29
N THR A 625 -3.54 -0.73 -41.52
CA THR A 625 -2.62 -1.19 -42.58
C THR A 625 -3.25 -1.21 -43.97
N THR A 626 -4.58 -1.19 -44.07
CA THR A 626 -5.33 -1.24 -45.33
C THR A 626 -5.80 0.13 -45.83
N GLN A 627 -5.86 1.15 -44.96
CA GLN A 627 -6.17 2.51 -45.37
C GLN A 627 -4.98 3.19 -46.08
N LYS A 628 -5.24 3.83 -47.22
CA LYS A 628 -4.25 4.61 -47.99
C LYS A 628 -4.09 6.04 -47.46
N HIS A 629 -3.64 6.24 -46.22
CA HIS A 629 -3.48 7.59 -45.65
C HIS A 629 -2.37 7.73 -44.59
N LYS A 630 -2.14 8.98 -44.16
CA LYS A 630 -1.17 9.39 -43.13
C LYS A 630 -1.23 8.53 -41.86
N ILE A 631 -2.41 8.05 -41.47
CA ILE A 631 -2.60 7.33 -40.20
C ILE A 631 -2.06 5.89 -40.19
N ALA A 632 -1.81 5.27 -41.34
CA ALA A 632 -1.30 3.89 -41.42
C ALA A 632 0.02 3.67 -40.67
N ARG A 633 0.82 4.74 -40.50
CA ARG A 633 2.09 4.73 -39.75
C ARG A 633 1.93 4.44 -38.26
N PHE A 634 0.74 4.67 -37.71
CA PHE A 634 0.42 4.42 -36.30
C PHE A 634 -0.06 2.98 -36.06
N ALA A 635 -0.12 2.13 -37.09
CA ALA A 635 -0.37 0.71 -36.92
C ALA A 635 0.77 0.07 -36.11
N LEU A 636 0.41 -0.65 -35.05
CA LEU A 636 1.34 -1.30 -34.13
C LEU A 636 1.16 -2.81 -34.12
N GLN A 637 2.20 -3.49 -33.65
CA GLN A 637 2.15 -4.89 -33.25
C GLN A 637 2.63 -4.99 -31.82
N GLU A 638 1.95 -5.79 -31.00
CA GLU A 638 2.27 -5.90 -29.57
C GLU A 638 3.68 -6.47 -29.35
N ALA A 639 4.06 -7.52 -30.09
CA ALA A 639 5.40 -8.11 -30.01
C ALA A 639 6.51 -7.10 -30.37
N SER A 640 6.31 -6.33 -31.45
CA SER A 640 7.26 -5.29 -31.86
C SER A 640 7.32 -4.12 -30.86
N SER A 641 6.20 -3.80 -30.23
CA SER A 641 6.15 -2.77 -29.18
C SER A 641 6.92 -3.20 -27.93
N LYS A 642 6.78 -4.46 -27.50
CA LYS A 642 7.59 -5.05 -26.42
C LYS A 642 9.08 -5.06 -26.75
N GLN A 643 9.43 -5.43 -27.99
CA GLN A 643 10.81 -5.36 -28.50
C GLN A 643 11.36 -3.93 -28.46
N HIS A 644 10.56 -2.95 -28.85
CA HIS A 644 10.95 -1.54 -28.84
C HIS A 644 11.23 -1.04 -27.42
N VAL A 645 10.31 -1.29 -26.48
CA VAL A 645 10.48 -0.95 -25.05
C VAL A 645 11.78 -1.56 -24.53
N MET A 646 12.01 -2.85 -24.79
CA MET A 646 13.21 -3.52 -24.33
C MET A 646 14.49 -2.92 -24.93
N GLY A 647 14.50 -2.67 -26.24
CA GLY A 647 15.62 -2.02 -26.91
C GLY A 647 15.93 -0.64 -26.32
N CYS A 648 14.89 0.14 -25.99
CA CYS A 648 15.05 1.45 -25.36
C CYS A 648 15.64 1.32 -23.95
N LEU A 649 15.15 0.40 -23.12
CA LEU A 649 15.68 0.18 -21.77
C LEU A 649 17.15 -0.22 -21.78
N LEU A 650 17.51 -1.15 -22.67
CA LEU A 650 18.90 -1.57 -22.85
C LEU A 650 19.78 -0.40 -23.29
N THR A 651 19.34 0.39 -24.27
CA THR A 651 20.07 1.59 -24.71
C THR A 651 20.23 2.60 -23.57
N TYR A 652 19.16 2.87 -22.84
CA TYR A 652 19.14 3.83 -21.74
C TYR A 652 20.10 3.44 -20.61
N VAL A 653 20.02 2.20 -20.11
CA VAL A 653 20.90 1.70 -19.04
C VAL A 653 22.36 1.67 -19.49
N SER A 654 22.63 1.29 -20.74
CA SER A 654 23.99 1.31 -21.30
C SER A 654 24.57 2.72 -21.41
N THR A 655 23.79 3.68 -21.93
CA THR A 655 24.26 5.07 -22.05
C THR A 655 24.52 5.70 -20.68
N ILE A 656 23.61 5.49 -19.72
CA ILE A 656 23.80 5.97 -18.34
C ILE A 656 25.00 5.30 -17.69
N GLY A 657 25.19 4.00 -17.91
CA GLY A 657 26.36 3.26 -17.43
C GLY A 657 27.68 3.86 -17.92
N LEU A 658 27.76 4.27 -19.19
CA LEU A 658 28.93 4.93 -19.76
C LEU A 658 29.11 6.36 -19.21
N GLU A 659 28.03 7.13 -19.06
CA GLU A 659 28.08 8.46 -18.44
C GLU A 659 28.59 8.39 -16.99
N LEU A 660 28.09 7.43 -16.21
CA LEU A 660 28.56 7.12 -14.86
C LEU A 660 30.06 6.83 -14.81
N GLN A 661 30.55 6.01 -15.75
CA GLN A 661 31.98 5.70 -15.85
C GLN A 661 32.81 6.96 -16.17
N SER A 662 32.28 7.86 -16.99
CA SER A 662 32.96 9.14 -17.33
C SER A 662 32.97 10.16 -16.19
N LEU A 663 32.00 10.07 -15.26
CA LEU A 663 31.75 11.09 -14.23
C LEU A 663 32.59 10.95 -12.95
N LEU A 664 33.53 10.00 -12.87
CA LEU A 664 34.56 9.86 -11.82
C LEU A 664 34.08 10.31 -10.41
N ASN A 665 33.00 9.70 -9.89
CA ASN A 665 32.44 9.91 -8.54
C ASN A 665 31.44 11.07 -8.32
N LYS A 666 30.67 11.48 -9.34
CA LYS A 666 29.46 12.30 -9.12
C LYS A 666 28.21 11.42 -8.93
N ARG A 667 27.29 11.87 -8.07
CA ARG A 667 25.98 11.23 -7.86
C ARG A 667 25.10 11.49 -9.07
N LEU A 668 24.58 10.43 -9.69
CA LEU A 668 23.40 10.59 -10.54
C LEU A 668 22.28 11.02 -9.61
N ASN A 669 21.69 12.17 -9.89
CA ASN A 669 20.41 12.47 -9.32
C ASN A 669 19.40 11.57 -10.03
N GLU A 670 18.80 10.60 -9.32
CA GLU A 670 17.78 9.71 -9.91
C GLU A 670 16.60 10.50 -10.50
N GLY A 671 16.34 11.70 -9.97
CA GLY A 671 15.37 12.64 -10.54
C GLY A 671 15.75 13.17 -11.93
N ASP A 672 17.03 13.11 -12.31
CA ASP A 672 17.49 13.48 -13.66
C ASP A 672 17.31 12.33 -14.65
N TYR A 673 16.98 11.11 -14.20
CA TYR A 673 16.81 9.91 -15.02
C TYR A 673 15.51 9.13 -14.68
N PRO A 674 14.32 9.76 -14.75
CA PRO A 674 13.01 9.18 -14.43
C PRO A 674 12.77 7.72 -14.84
N LEU A 675 13.17 7.32 -16.05
CA LEU A 675 12.92 5.98 -16.60
C LEU A 675 13.72 4.86 -15.88
N PHE A 676 14.71 5.22 -15.06
CA PHE A 676 15.53 4.26 -14.32
C PHE A 676 14.70 3.41 -13.35
N SER A 677 13.73 4.03 -12.67
CA SER A 677 12.84 3.33 -11.74
C SER A 677 11.94 2.29 -12.43
N TYR A 678 11.52 2.58 -13.67
CA TYR A 678 10.84 1.61 -14.52
C TYR A 678 11.76 0.47 -14.93
N ALA A 679 12.97 0.77 -15.42
CA ALA A 679 13.94 -0.25 -15.84
C ALA A 679 14.22 -1.27 -14.72
N ARG A 680 14.32 -0.80 -13.47
CA ARG A 680 14.52 -1.63 -12.27
C ARG A 680 13.33 -2.55 -11.96
N SER A 681 12.12 -2.19 -12.38
CA SER A 681 10.90 -2.97 -12.10
C SER A 681 10.67 -4.13 -13.07
N VAL A 682 11.38 -4.17 -14.20
CA VAL A 682 11.23 -5.20 -15.24
C VAL A 682 12.00 -6.47 -14.84
N PRO A 683 11.39 -7.67 -14.86
CA PRO A 683 12.09 -8.92 -14.56
C PRO A 683 13.27 -9.18 -15.51
N ILE A 684 14.41 -9.63 -14.97
CA ILE A 684 15.65 -9.84 -15.72
C ILE A 684 15.47 -10.81 -16.88
N ASP A 685 14.68 -11.88 -16.70
CA ASP A 685 14.48 -12.90 -17.73
C ASP A 685 13.82 -12.31 -18.99
N ARG A 686 13.05 -11.23 -18.86
CA ARG A 686 12.52 -10.52 -20.03
C ARG A 686 13.62 -9.98 -20.94
N PHE A 687 14.76 -9.57 -20.40
CA PHE A 687 15.89 -9.09 -21.21
C PHE A 687 16.57 -10.22 -22.00
N ARG A 688 16.46 -11.48 -21.54
CA ARG A 688 17.15 -12.65 -22.12
C ARG A 688 16.46 -13.21 -23.37
N ASP A 689 15.18 -12.88 -23.57
CA ASP A 689 14.36 -13.38 -24.68
C ASP A 689 14.61 -12.65 -26.03
N PHE A 690 15.51 -11.66 -26.10
CA PHE A 690 15.67 -10.79 -27.27
C PHE A 690 16.96 -11.04 -28.07
N ASP A 691 16.82 -11.77 -29.18
CA ASP A 691 17.92 -12.26 -30.04
C ASP A 691 18.86 -11.17 -30.62
N MET A 692 18.36 -9.98 -30.97
CA MET A 692 19.20 -8.96 -31.65
C MET A 692 20.33 -8.37 -30.79
N ARG A 693 20.20 -8.44 -29.45
CA ARG A 693 21.25 -8.02 -28.51
C ARG A 693 21.70 -9.16 -27.59
N ARG A 694 21.32 -10.40 -27.89
CA ARG A 694 21.74 -11.61 -27.13
C ARG A 694 23.26 -11.65 -26.90
N PRO A 695 24.13 -11.35 -27.88
CA PRO A 695 25.58 -11.34 -27.65
C PRO A 695 26.05 -10.26 -26.65
N TRP A 696 25.40 -9.09 -26.62
CA TRP A 696 25.67 -8.05 -25.62
C TRP A 696 25.14 -8.44 -24.24
N VAL A 697 23.91 -8.98 -24.19
CA VAL A 697 23.29 -9.51 -22.96
C VAL A 697 24.09 -10.69 -22.41
N GLU A 698 24.52 -11.65 -23.22
CA GLU A 698 25.32 -12.81 -22.81
C GLU A 698 26.76 -12.44 -22.42
N SER A 699 27.35 -11.39 -23.04
CA SER A 699 28.70 -10.90 -22.69
C SER A 699 28.72 -9.99 -21.45
N HIS A 700 27.66 -9.23 -21.16
CA HIS A 700 27.60 -8.29 -20.03
C HIS A 700 26.69 -8.75 -18.88
N PHE A 701 25.80 -9.72 -19.11
CA PHE A 701 24.92 -10.36 -18.12
C PHE A 701 25.21 -11.87 -18.06
N PRO A 702 26.37 -12.30 -17.54
CA PRO A 702 26.63 -13.72 -17.39
C PRO A 702 25.75 -14.24 -16.26
N THR A 703 24.75 -15.05 -16.62
CA THR A 703 24.03 -16.13 -15.86
C THR A 703 23.68 -15.99 -14.37
N ASP A 704 24.05 -14.91 -13.68
CA ASP A 704 23.97 -14.76 -12.25
C ASP A 704 23.24 -13.45 -11.90
N GLU A 705 22.05 -13.61 -11.31
CA GLU A 705 21.14 -12.56 -10.82
C GLU A 705 21.86 -11.51 -9.94
N THR A 706 23.00 -11.89 -9.36
CA THR A 706 23.84 -11.09 -8.48
C THR A 706 24.49 -9.90 -9.19
N LYS A 707 24.89 -10.01 -10.47
CA LYS A 707 25.63 -8.94 -11.18
C LYS A 707 24.74 -7.78 -11.67
N TYR A 708 23.50 -8.06 -12.06
CA TYR A 708 22.51 -7.00 -12.35
C TYR A 708 22.10 -6.27 -11.08
N ARG A 709 21.84 -7.01 -9.99
CA ARG A 709 21.62 -6.41 -8.66
C ARG A 709 22.82 -5.58 -8.21
N GLN A 710 24.05 -5.98 -8.57
CA GLN A 710 25.27 -5.20 -8.33
C GLN A 710 25.36 -3.95 -9.21
N LEU A 711 25.01 -3.99 -10.50
CA LEU A 711 25.00 -2.78 -11.35
C LEU A 711 23.95 -1.78 -10.85
N VAL A 712 22.75 -2.27 -10.51
CA VAL A 712 21.68 -1.47 -9.89
C VAL A 712 22.11 -0.95 -8.51
N SER A 713 22.84 -1.75 -7.71
CA SER A 713 23.33 -1.31 -6.39
C SER A 713 24.59 -0.43 -6.43
N ILE A 714 25.39 -0.50 -7.49
CA ILE A 714 26.52 0.41 -7.75
C ILE A 714 25.99 1.83 -7.99
N ILE A 715 24.83 1.94 -8.64
CA ILE A 715 24.12 3.21 -8.86
C ILE A 715 23.52 3.73 -7.52
N ASP A 716 22.99 2.84 -6.67
CA ASP A 716 22.49 3.18 -5.32
C ASP A 716 23.58 3.83 -4.43
N TYR A 717 24.87 3.56 -4.66
CA TYR A 717 25.97 3.93 -3.75
C TYR A 717 26.71 5.22 -4.07
N THR A 718 26.02 6.22 -4.60
CA THR A 718 26.61 7.56 -4.78
C THR A 718 26.48 8.44 -3.51
N LYS A 719 27.52 8.33 -2.66
CA LYS A 719 27.97 9.05 -1.43
C LYS A 719 27.15 8.97 -0.11
N PRO A 720 27.79 8.68 1.04
CA PRO A 720 27.23 8.92 2.37
C PRO A 720 27.39 10.40 2.83
N PRO A 721 26.61 10.83 3.85
CA PRO A 721 26.48 12.23 4.31
C PRO A 721 27.70 12.78 5.06
N ALA A 722 27.73 14.10 5.25
CA ALA A 722 28.81 14.88 5.87
C ALA A 722 29.36 14.39 7.23
N GLN A 723 28.61 13.57 7.99
CA GLN A 723 29.05 13.03 9.28
C GLN A 723 30.05 11.87 9.19
N TYR A 724 30.26 11.26 8.01
CA TYR A 724 31.22 10.17 7.82
C TYR A 724 32.65 10.65 7.49
N ALA A 725 32.87 11.97 7.39
CA ALA A 725 34.19 12.57 7.13
C ALA A 725 35.15 12.54 8.34
N ALA A 726 34.65 12.23 9.55
CA ALA A 726 35.41 12.37 10.79
C ALA A 726 36.11 11.07 11.26
N ASN A 727 35.65 9.89 10.85
CA ASN A 727 36.07 8.62 11.48
C ASN A 727 37.07 7.79 10.68
N TYR A 728 37.30 8.09 9.41
CA TYR A 728 38.25 7.36 8.58
C TYR A 728 38.90 8.30 7.56
N THR A 729 40.21 8.47 7.63
CA THR A 729 41.00 9.33 6.71
C THR A 729 41.01 8.81 5.26
N SER A 730 40.59 7.56 5.02
CA SER A 730 40.69 6.91 3.71
C SER A 730 39.54 5.94 3.39
N ALA A 731 38.35 6.07 4.00
CA ALA A 731 37.18 5.25 3.61
C ALA A 731 36.79 5.45 2.13
N TRP A 732 37.07 6.64 1.58
CA TRP A 732 36.95 6.93 0.16
C TRP A 732 37.91 6.08 -0.69
N PHE A 733 39.15 5.88 -0.24
CA PHE A 733 40.15 5.11 -0.97
C PHE A 733 39.81 3.61 -0.99
N VAL A 734 39.28 3.06 0.11
CA VAL A 734 38.86 1.65 0.20
C VAL A 734 37.69 1.36 -0.75
N GLN A 735 36.69 2.25 -0.80
CA GLN A 735 35.55 2.08 -1.71
C GLN A 735 35.94 2.34 -3.18
N GLN A 736 36.85 3.28 -3.45
CA GLN A 736 37.42 3.53 -4.77
C GLN A 736 38.24 2.33 -5.27
N VAL A 737 39.05 1.69 -4.41
CA VAL A 737 39.83 0.51 -4.79
C VAL A 737 38.89 -0.65 -5.12
N ILE A 738 37.84 -0.90 -4.33
CA ILE A 738 36.86 -1.95 -4.63
C ILE A 738 36.13 -1.68 -5.96
N GLN A 739 35.69 -0.44 -6.21
CA GLN A 739 35.00 -0.06 -7.45
C GLN A 739 35.92 -0.07 -8.68
N CYS A 740 37.15 0.45 -8.57
CA CYS A 740 38.14 0.41 -9.63
C CYS A 740 38.63 -1.01 -9.90
N SER A 741 38.77 -1.87 -8.87
CA SER A 741 39.12 -3.29 -9.05
C SER A 741 37.99 -4.07 -9.74
N LEU A 742 36.72 -3.78 -9.43
CA LEU A 742 35.57 -4.38 -10.12
C LEU A 742 35.46 -3.89 -11.58
N MET A 743 35.71 -2.60 -11.84
CA MET A 743 35.75 -2.06 -13.21
C MET A 743 36.94 -2.55 -14.05
N CYS A 744 38.14 -2.65 -13.46
CA CYS A 744 39.32 -3.22 -14.13
C CYS A 744 39.15 -4.72 -14.40
N TYR A 745 38.48 -5.45 -13.50
CA TYR A 745 38.09 -6.84 -13.74
C TYR A 745 37.11 -6.98 -14.92
N TRP A 746 36.18 -6.04 -15.09
CA TRP A 746 35.27 -5.99 -16.24
C TRP A 746 35.95 -5.58 -17.57
N ASN A 747 36.85 -4.60 -17.55
CA ASN A 747 37.59 -4.18 -18.74
C ASN A 747 38.73 -5.14 -19.13
N GLY A 748 39.27 -5.91 -18.17
CA GLY A 748 40.29 -6.93 -18.43
C GLY A 748 39.78 -8.15 -19.21
N CYS A 749 38.50 -8.50 -19.06
CA CYS A 749 37.88 -9.60 -19.81
C CYS A 749 37.49 -9.22 -21.25
N THR A 750 37.42 -7.94 -21.60
CA THR A 750 37.14 -7.47 -22.98
C THR A 750 38.39 -7.26 -23.82
N MET A 751 39.60 -7.23 -23.24
CA MET A 751 40.88 -7.14 -23.97
C MET A 751 41.54 -8.50 -24.29
N GLN A 752 40.80 -9.61 -24.22
CA GLN A 752 41.33 -10.95 -24.50
C GLN A 752 40.94 -11.48 -25.89
N GLN A 753 40.82 -10.59 -26.89
CA GLN A 753 40.59 -10.98 -28.28
C GLN A 753 41.64 -10.49 -29.28
N ASP A 754 42.74 -9.88 -28.83
CA ASP A 754 43.82 -9.52 -29.73
C ASP A 754 45.20 -9.91 -29.17
N TYR A 755 45.95 -10.61 -30.02
CA TYR A 755 47.36 -10.98 -29.97
C TYR A 755 47.79 -12.26 -29.22
N ASP A 756 47.85 -13.34 -30.00
CA ASP A 756 49.07 -14.11 -30.30
C ASP A 756 50.30 -13.74 -29.45
N LEU A 757 50.44 -14.36 -28.29
CA LEU A 757 51.72 -14.76 -27.68
C LEU A 757 51.37 -15.60 -26.44
N TYR A 758 52.17 -16.63 -26.15
CA TYR A 758 52.03 -17.65 -25.09
C TYR A 758 51.33 -18.95 -25.49
N SER A 759 52.11 -19.79 -26.18
CA SER A 759 52.26 -21.18 -25.76
C SER A 759 52.56 -21.25 -24.26
N THR A 760 52.01 -22.28 -23.61
CA THR A 760 52.24 -22.73 -22.22
C THR A 760 51.78 -21.78 -21.10
N VAL A 761 50.55 -21.94 -20.62
CA VAL A 761 50.22 -22.43 -19.25
C VAL A 761 48.74 -22.83 -19.21
N ASN A 762 48.50 -24.00 -18.61
CA ASN A 762 47.21 -24.64 -18.40
C ASN A 762 46.55 -24.01 -17.15
N ILE A 763 45.41 -23.33 -17.28
CA ILE A 763 44.57 -22.95 -16.12
C ILE A 763 43.32 -23.83 -16.15
N GLY A 764 43.44 -24.97 -15.47
CA GLY A 764 42.30 -25.71 -14.96
C GLY A 764 41.89 -25.18 -13.59
N THR A 765 40.59 -24.99 -13.41
CA THR A 765 39.83 -25.00 -12.13
C THR A 765 40.28 -24.02 -11.03
N ILE A 766 39.48 -22.96 -10.84
CA ILE A 766 39.52 -22.10 -9.66
C ILE A 766 38.94 -22.89 -8.47
N SER A 767 39.85 -23.35 -7.61
CA SER A 767 39.63 -23.64 -6.19
C SER A 767 40.66 -22.85 -5.36
N ASP A 768 40.24 -22.40 -4.18
CA ASP A 768 41.01 -21.90 -3.03
C ASP A 768 41.99 -20.69 -3.15
N ASP A 769 42.52 -20.32 -4.31
CA ASP A 769 43.50 -19.19 -4.41
C ASP A 769 42.88 -17.77 -4.39
N ILE A 770 41.57 -17.64 -4.64
CA ILE A 770 40.87 -16.33 -4.54
C ILE A 770 40.78 -15.87 -3.08
N ALA A 771 40.76 -16.82 -2.13
CA ALA A 771 40.78 -16.53 -0.70
C ALA A 771 42.17 -16.09 -0.21
N ASP A 772 43.27 -16.62 -0.75
CA ASP A 772 44.62 -16.31 -0.26
C ASP A 772 45.13 -14.94 -0.76
N LEU A 773 44.73 -14.51 -1.97
CA LEU A 773 45.08 -13.18 -2.48
C LEU A 773 44.33 -12.06 -1.73
N PHE A 774 43.09 -12.33 -1.32
CA PHE A 774 42.24 -11.43 -0.54
C PHE A 774 42.78 -11.25 0.89
N LEU A 775 43.39 -12.30 1.46
CA LEU A 775 44.05 -12.26 2.77
C LEU A 775 45.41 -11.55 2.76
N ARG A 776 46.21 -11.67 1.69
CA ARG A 776 47.52 -10.98 1.62
C ARG A 776 47.41 -9.45 1.44
N PHE A 777 46.43 -8.98 0.67
CA PHE A 777 46.18 -7.54 0.53
C PHE A 777 45.61 -6.88 1.79
N GLN A 778 44.98 -7.66 2.69
CA GLN A 778 44.56 -7.21 4.01
C GLN A 778 45.68 -7.14 5.04
N LEU A 779 46.86 -7.71 4.77
CA LEU A 779 47.95 -7.83 5.74
C LEU A 779 49.11 -6.83 5.53
N GLU A 780 49.23 -6.22 4.35
CA GLU A 780 50.21 -5.14 4.08
C GLU A 780 49.65 -3.71 4.21
N TRP A 781 48.38 -3.58 4.61
CA TRP A 781 47.66 -2.33 4.91
C TRP A 781 47.13 -2.37 6.35
#